data_AF-A0A445JV04-F1
#
_entry.id   AF-A0A445JV04-F1
#
_cell.length_a   1.000
_cell.length_b   1.000
_cell.length_c   1.000
_cell.angle_alpha   90.00
_cell.angle_beta   90.00
_cell.angle_gamma   90.00
#
_symmetry.space_group_name_H-M   'P 1'
#
loop_
_entity.id
_entity.type
_entity.pdbx_description
1 polymer ?
#
loop_
_entity_poly.entity_id
_entity_poly.type
_entity_poly.pdbx_seq_one_letter_code
_entity_poly.pdbx_strand_id
1 'polypeptide(L)'
;MFLLPSPSSSYLMKHQSHNALWFRGLPYGSGKLIRHIRCAKRTGKQRYPSEKKRLRTKQKELLSDSKEKSKFEGTWRLFKLAVPLDQDPGKDSLHVSDALLQQIATVLKFPVASLLPPEAFTIVRKSFDARKKLKEPKFVHTVDMDVQKLISLEPRCWDFISRLEPKVGLVERLHDERDFGDLASIIHDSKENKVALKGENGHSIFSTEFYKNQATRKPNIAVVGSGPSGLFAALVLAELGADVTLIERGQPVEKRGRDIGALVVRRILELESNFCFGEGGAGTWSDGKLVTRIGRNSGSVLAVSSFPYVVFMKLICASCVMRTLVHFGAPKQILIDGKPHLGTDRLVPLLRNFRQHLQNLGVTIKFGTRVDDLVIKDRHVLGVMVSESADKLHLTSQKMEYDGVILAVGHSARDIYEVLLSHNVELIPKDFAVGLRIEHPQELINSIQYAELASEVCHGRGKIPVADYKVANYIDKEDFNDVSDSGVTNRSCYSFCMCPGGQVVLTSTSPSEICINGMSFSRRASKWANAALVVTVTTKDFEALNYYGPLAGVKFQREFEKRAAMMGGGNFTVPVQTVTDFLENKLSVTSVPPSSYRLGVKAANLHQLFPIHVTEALKHSLVTFDKELPGFICNDALLHGVETRTSSPIQIPRNGDTYECTSVKGLYPVGEGAGYAGGIISAAVDGMHAGFAVAKKFSLFHGDVESVLGKAQNVGVVKY
;
A
#
# COMPACT_ATOMS: atom_id res chain seq x y z
N MET A 1 -4.60 -60.35 21.36
CA MET A 1 -4.08 -61.58 21.96
C MET A 1 -2.85 -61.99 21.14
N PHE A 2 -1.66 -61.90 21.74
CA PHE A 2 -0.33 -62.38 21.27
C PHE A 2 0.23 -61.78 19.95
N LEU A 3 1.29 -60.97 20.00
CA LEU A 3 2.73 -61.30 20.13
C LEU A 3 3.38 -61.76 18.81
N LEU A 4 4.43 -61.01 18.42
CA LEU A 4 5.59 -61.36 17.60
C LEU A 4 6.03 -62.84 17.76
N PRO A 5 6.71 -63.50 16.80
CA PRO A 5 8.05 -63.07 16.32
C PRO A 5 8.50 -63.53 14.91
N SER A 6 9.68 -63.03 14.50
CA SER A 6 10.56 -63.60 13.46
C SER A 6 11.14 -64.96 13.93
N PRO A 7 11.69 -65.87 13.07
CA PRO A 7 13.05 -65.69 12.51
C PRO A 7 13.43 -66.45 11.18
N SER A 8 14.52 -65.98 10.56
CA SER A 8 15.63 -66.69 9.86
C SER A 8 15.47 -67.85 8.84
N SER A 9 16.11 -67.66 7.67
CA SER A 9 16.97 -68.59 6.86
C SER A 9 16.30 -69.83 6.21
N SER A 10 16.59 -70.35 5.02
CA SER A 10 17.66 -70.33 4.00
C SER A 10 17.19 -71.15 2.77
N TYR A 11 17.77 -70.96 1.57
CA TYR A 11 18.36 -72.00 0.66
C TYR A 11 18.44 -71.55 -0.82
N LEU A 12 19.68 -71.54 -1.34
CA LEU A 12 20.22 -72.00 -2.66
C LEU A 12 19.50 -71.64 -3.99
N MET A 13 20.15 -71.29 -5.12
CA MET A 13 21.40 -71.77 -5.74
C MET A 13 21.85 -70.86 -6.93
N LYS A 14 23.19 -70.72 -7.10
CA LYS A 14 24.06 -70.67 -8.33
C LYS A 14 23.68 -69.76 -9.55
N HIS A 15 24.57 -69.02 -10.23
CA HIS A 15 25.95 -69.30 -10.70
C HIS A 15 26.75 -67.99 -10.98
N GLN A 16 28.06 -68.02 -10.64
CA GLN A 16 29.30 -67.54 -11.34
C GLN A 16 29.23 -66.42 -12.43
N SER A 17 30.18 -65.48 -12.62
CA SER A 17 31.58 -65.37 -12.13
C SER A 17 32.35 -64.10 -12.62
N HIS A 18 33.44 -63.75 -11.90
CA HIS A 18 34.73 -63.09 -12.29
C HIS A 18 34.73 -61.59 -12.67
N ASN A 19 35.64 -60.68 -12.28
CA ASN A 19 36.94 -60.59 -11.55
C ASN A 19 37.04 -59.12 -11.02
N ALA A 20 37.44 -58.75 -9.79
CA ALA A 20 38.68 -58.87 -9.00
C ALA A 20 39.86 -57.96 -9.42
N LEU A 21 40.28 -57.04 -8.50
CA LEU A 21 41.63 -56.49 -8.16
C LEU A 21 41.47 -55.08 -7.51
N TRP A 22 41.58 -54.82 -6.19
CA TRP A 22 42.74 -54.75 -5.26
C TRP A 22 43.87 -53.80 -5.74
N PHE A 23 44.51 -52.86 -5.00
CA PHE A 23 45.06 -52.85 -3.63
C PHE A 23 45.44 -51.41 -3.12
N ARG A 24 45.39 -51.21 -1.79
CA ARG A 24 46.18 -50.38 -0.80
C ARG A 24 47.08 -49.16 -1.18
N GLY A 25 47.13 -48.18 -0.26
CA GLY A 25 48.38 -47.72 0.41
C GLY A 25 48.73 -46.21 0.40
N LEU A 26 49.00 -45.63 1.58
CA LEU A 26 49.43 -44.24 1.99
C LEU A 26 50.85 -43.82 1.45
N PRO A 27 51.49 -42.62 1.70
CA PRO A 27 51.24 -41.49 2.64
C PRO A 27 51.55 -40.02 2.14
N TYR A 28 51.32 -39.02 3.02
CA TYR A 28 51.80 -37.61 3.15
C TYR A 28 52.46 -36.83 1.99
N GLY A 29 51.95 -35.60 1.75
CA GLY A 29 52.66 -34.51 1.04
C GLY A 29 51.93 -33.16 1.15
N SER A 30 52.61 -32.15 1.69
CA SER A 30 52.14 -30.77 1.92
C SER A 30 51.83 -30.01 0.63
N GLY A 31 50.65 -29.36 0.56
CA GLY A 31 50.32 -28.43 -0.51
C GLY A 31 49.15 -27.52 -0.13
N LYS A 32 49.41 -26.21 -0.01
CA LYS A 32 48.39 -25.16 0.11
C LYS A 32 47.38 -25.28 -1.04
N LEU A 33 46.10 -25.49 -0.73
CA LEU A 33 45.02 -25.43 -1.72
C LEU A 33 43.92 -24.47 -1.28
N ILE A 34 43.81 -23.37 -2.01
CA ILE A 34 42.71 -22.41 -1.98
C ILE A 34 41.42 -23.16 -2.34
N ARG A 35 40.52 -23.36 -1.39
CA ARG A 35 39.17 -23.90 -1.66
C ARG A 35 38.28 -22.79 -2.22
N HIS A 36 38.09 -22.81 -3.55
CA HIS A 36 36.95 -22.16 -4.19
C HIS A 36 35.64 -22.76 -3.65
N ILE A 37 34.87 -21.95 -2.92
CA ILE A 37 33.48 -22.23 -2.62
C ILE A 37 32.69 -22.09 -3.93
N ARG A 38 32.29 -23.22 -4.50
CA ARG A 38 31.30 -23.28 -5.59
C ARG A 38 29.96 -22.81 -5.04
N CYS A 39 29.58 -21.59 -5.38
CA CYS A 39 28.26 -21.05 -5.12
C CYS A 39 27.22 -21.84 -5.94
N ALA A 40 26.24 -22.45 -5.27
CA ALA A 40 25.16 -23.20 -5.89
C ALA A 40 24.32 -22.27 -6.79
N LYS A 41 24.22 -22.61 -8.08
CA LYS A 41 23.34 -21.95 -9.03
C LYS A 41 21.88 -22.22 -8.65
N ARG A 42 21.10 -21.16 -8.43
CA ARG A 42 19.63 -21.21 -8.40
C ARG A 42 19.11 -21.84 -9.70
N THR A 43 18.43 -22.97 -9.59
CA THR A 43 17.67 -23.61 -10.68
C THR A 43 16.31 -22.91 -10.84
N GLY A 44 16.31 -21.76 -11.50
CA GLY A 44 15.09 -21.23 -12.09
C GLY A 44 14.72 -22.06 -13.32
N LYS A 45 13.50 -22.61 -13.37
CA LYS A 45 12.97 -23.38 -14.51
C LYS A 45 13.28 -22.67 -15.83
N GLN A 46 14.10 -23.28 -16.68
CA GLN A 46 14.44 -22.78 -18.00
C GLN A 46 13.19 -22.85 -18.91
N ARG A 47 12.71 -21.70 -19.40
CA ARG A 47 11.74 -21.66 -20.50
C ARG A 47 12.43 -22.02 -21.82
N TYR A 48 11.76 -22.79 -22.66
CA TYR A 48 12.28 -23.28 -23.94
C TYR A 48 12.64 -22.12 -24.89
N PRO A 49 13.81 -22.16 -25.58
CA PRO A 49 14.27 -21.09 -26.47
C PRO A 49 13.37 -20.79 -27.68
N SER A 50 12.51 -21.73 -28.08
CA SER A 50 11.66 -21.66 -29.27
C SER A 50 10.44 -20.74 -29.11
N GLU A 51 9.84 -20.66 -27.91
CA GLU A 51 8.66 -19.82 -27.64
C GLU A 51 8.99 -18.32 -27.61
N LYS A 52 10.16 -17.98 -27.07
CA LYS A 52 10.68 -16.59 -27.03
C LYS A 52 10.99 -16.06 -28.43
N LYS A 53 11.36 -16.95 -29.37
CA LYS A 53 11.59 -16.62 -30.77
C LYS A 53 10.25 -16.41 -31.49
N ARG A 54 9.26 -17.26 -31.24
CA ARG A 54 7.91 -17.18 -31.84
C ARG A 54 7.12 -15.93 -31.43
N LEU A 55 7.22 -15.51 -30.16
CA LEU A 55 6.62 -14.25 -29.67
C LEU A 55 7.27 -13.01 -30.30
N ARG A 56 8.58 -13.03 -30.54
CA ARG A 56 9.30 -11.95 -31.22
C ARG A 56 8.94 -11.81 -32.69
N THR A 57 8.70 -12.93 -33.38
CA THR A 57 8.32 -12.90 -34.80
C THR A 57 6.89 -12.40 -34.98
N LYS A 58 5.93 -12.86 -34.17
CA LYS A 58 4.53 -12.40 -34.25
C LYS A 58 4.33 -10.93 -33.88
N GLN A 59 5.14 -10.38 -32.95
CA GLN A 59 5.10 -8.95 -32.63
C GLN A 59 5.76 -8.10 -33.72
N LYS A 60 6.73 -8.66 -34.47
CA LYS A 60 7.36 -8.01 -35.63
C LYS A 60 6.41 -7.89 -36.83
N GLU A 61 5.54 -8.87 -37.03
CA GLU A 61 4.56 -8.92 -38.12
C GLU A 61 3.35 -7.98 -37.90
N LEU A 62 2.97 -7.70 -36.64
CA LEU A 62 1.92 -6.70 -36.32
C LEU A 62 2.38 -5.24 -36.45
N LEU A 63 3.67 -5.00 -36.69
CA LEU A 63 4.28 -3.67 -36.73
C LEU A 63 4.65 -3.22 -38.16
N SER A 64 4.29 -3.93 -39.23
CA SER A 64 4.84 -3.65 -40.57
C SER A 64 4.10 -2.65 -41.46
N ASP A 65 2.85 -2.29 -41.19
CA ASP A 65 2.14 -1.30 -42.02
C ASP A 65 1.82 -0.01 -41.24
N SER A 66 2.27 1.15 -41.75
CA SER A 66 2.21 2.55 -41.21
C SER A 66 3.46 3.14 -40.52
N LYS A 67 4.68 2.70 -40.89
CA LYS A 67 5.89 2.86 -40.05
C LYS A 67 6.63 4.20 -40.01
N GLU A 68 6.46 5.13 -40.94
CA GLU A 68 7.37 6.31 -41.00
C GLU A 68 6.79 7.61 -40.43
N LYS A 69 5.52 7.95 -40.70
CA LYS A 69 4.92 9.18 -40.16
C LYS A 69 4.66 9.11 -38.65
N SER A 70 4.37 7.92 -38.11
CA SER A 70 3.97 7.84 -36.70
C SER A 70 5.13 8.10 -35.73
N LYS A 71 6.40 7.77 -36.03
CA LYS A 71 7.50 7.91 -35.03
C LYS A 71 7.74 9.32 -34.51
N PHE A 72 7.34 10.33 -35.28
CA PHE A 72 7.55 11.75 -35.01
C PHE A 72 6.39 12.41 -34.25
N GLU A 73 5.39 11.63 -33.86
CA GLU A 73 4.22 12.08 -33.11
C GLU A 73 4.10 11.34 -31.77
N GLY A 74 3.80 12.10 -30.72
CA GLY A 74 3.60 11.63 -29.35
C GLY A 74 4.86 11.61 -28.49
N THR A 75 4.81 10.84 -27.41
CA THR A 75 5.82 10.82 -26.35
C THR A 75 6.59 9.51 -26.33
N TRP A 76 7.91 9.58 -26.13
CA TRP A 76 8.74 8.41 -25.88
C TRP A 76 9.19 8.37 -24.43
N ARG A 77 9.00 7.25 -23.75
CA ARG A 77 9.43 7.03 -22.38
C ARG A 77 10.76 6.29 -22.33
N LEU A 78 11.74 6.92 -21.71
CA LEU A 78 13.09 6.40 -21.49
C LEU A 78 13.21 5.89 -20.05
N PHE A 79 13.66 4.65 -19.88
CA PHE A 79 13.74 3.99 -18.57
C PHE A 79 15.17 3.69 -18.17
N LYS A 80 15.38 3.56 -16.84
CA LYS A 80 16.64 3.10 -16.23
C LYS A 80 17.83 4.03 -16.54
N LEU A 81 17.57 5.32 -16.72
CA LEU A 81 18.60 6.34 -16.87
C LEU A 81 19.29 6.53 -15.52
N ALA A 82 20.51 6.03 -15.38
CA ALA A 82 21.20 5.97 -14.09
C ALA A 82 22.25 7.08 -14.00
N VAL A 83 22.05 8.01 -13.07
CA VAL A 83 22.96 9.14 -12.82
C VAL A 83 23.70 8.88 -11.50
N PRO A 84 25.05 8.86 -11.50
CA PRO A 84 25.86 8.76 -10.28
C PRO A 84 25.51 9.84 -9.25
N LEU A 85 25.61 9.51 -7.96
CA LEU A 85 25.20 10.41 -6.87
C LEU A 85 25.96 11.76 -6.86
N ASP A 86 27.25 11.75 -7.20
CA ASP A 86 28.10 12.94 -7.29
C ASP A 86 27.65 13.93 -8.37
N GLN A 87 27.00 13.43 -9.43
CA GLN A 87 26.53 14.20 -10.58
C GLN A 87 25.03 14.53 -10.51
N ASP A 88 24.29 13.90 -9.60
CA ASP A 88 22.87 14.17 -9.41
C ASP A 88 22.64 15.33 -8.42
N PRO A 89 21.71 16.26 -8.71
CA PRO A 89 21.37 17.36 -7.80
C PRO A 89 20.74 16.91 -6.47
N GLY A 90 20.35 15.64 -6.33
CA GLY A 90 19.82 15.05 -5.10
C GLY A 90 18.32 14.77 -5.15
N LYS A 91 17.81 14.15 -4.09
CA LYS A 91 16.43 13.63 -4.00
C LYS A 91 15.33 14.67 -4.26
N ASP A 92 15.53 15.91 -3.83
CA ASP A 92 14.51 16.97 -3.87
C ASP A 92 14.51 17.76 -5.20
N SER A 93 15.42 17.44 -6.13
CA SER A 93 15.49 18.10 -7.43
C SER A 93 14.64 17.39 -8.48
N LEU A 94 13.81 18.17 -9.17
CA LEU A 94 12.91 17.76 -10.24
C LEU A 94 13.37 18.22 -11.64
N HIS A 95 14.54 18.87 -11.72
CA HIS A 95 15.06 19.39 -12.97
C HIS A 95 15.85 18.34 -13.74
N VAL A 96 15.79 18.42 -15.07
CA VAL A 96 16.64 17.61 -15.95
C VAL A 96 18.06 18.16 -15.87
N SER A 97 18.94 17.47 -15.17
CA SER A 97 20.35 17.86 -15.01
C SER A 97 21.18 17.53 -16.24
N ASP A 98 22.34 18.18 -16.39
CA ASP A 98 23.29 17.88 -17.47
C ASP A 98 23.71 16.41 -17.49
N ALA A 99 23.92 15.82 -16.30
CA ALA A 99 24.25 14.40 -16.17
C ALA A 99 23.10 13.50 -16.63
N LEU A 100 21.84 13.90 -16.40
CA LEU A 100 20.68 13.19 -16.93
C LEU A 100 20.58 13.34 -18.46
N LEU A 101 20.84 14.53 -19.00
CA LEU A 101 20.93 14.75 -20.46
C LEU A 101 22.00 13.88 -21.11
N GLN A 102 23.15 13.67 -20.45
CA GLN A 102 24.18 12.75 -20.95
C GLN A 102 23.68 11.31 -21.03
N GLN A 103 22.92 10.85 -20.03
CA GLN A 103 22.30 9.51 -20.08
C GLN A 103 21.25 9.41 -21.19
N ILE A 104 20.45 10.46 -21.38
CA ILE A 104 19.45 10.54 -22.47
C ILE A 104 20.15 10.50 -23.84
N ALA A 105 21.18 11.32 -24.04
CA ALA A 105 21.97 11.35 -25.27
C ALA A 105 22.56 9.98 -25.59
N THR A 106 23.05 9.25 -24.57
CA THR A 106 23.56 7.89 -24.75
C THR A 106 22.48 6.92 -25.24
N VAL A 107 21.27 7.01 -24.70
CA VAL A 107 20.13 6.17 -25.11
C VAL A 107 19.66 6.50 -26.53
N LEU A 108 19.59 7.80 -26.87
CA LEU A 108 19.25 8.29 -28.21
C LEU A 108 20.40 8.11 -29.22
N LYS A 109 21.61 7.79 -28.75
CA LYS A 109 22.87 7.82 -29.52
C LYS A 109 23.17 9.19 -30.12
N PHE A 110 22.73 10.25 -29.46
CA PHE A 110 22.98 11.63 -29.86
C PHE A 110 24.39 12.06 -29.42
N PRO A 111 25.18 12.74 -30.28
CA PRO A 111 26.61 12.92 -30.05
C PRO A 111 26.96 13.94 -28.96
N VAL A 112 26.13 14.98 -28.76
CA VAL A 112 26.44 16.10 -27.85
C VAL A 112 25.27 16.36 -26.91
N ALA A 113 25.37 15.91 -25.66
CA ALA A 113 24.28 16.02 -24.69
C ALA A 113 23.84 17.47 -24.39
N SER A 114 24.76 18.44 -24.44
CA SER A 114 24.47 19.86 -24.16
C SER A 114 23.64 20.56 -25.22
N LEU A 115 23.47 19.95 -26.41
CA LEU A 115 22.58 20.48 -27.45
C LEU A 115 21.14 19.96 -27.29
N LEU A 116 20.91 19.00 -26.39
CA LEU A 116 19.54 18.53 -26.13
C LEU A 116 18.80 19.57 -25.29
N PRO A 117 17.66 20.09 -25.76
CA PRO A 117 16.86 21.06 -25.02
C PRO A 117 16.21 20.37 -23.81
N PRO A 118 16.54 20.74 -22.56
CA PRO A 118 15.97 20.10 -21.37
C PRO A 118 14.45 20.25 -21.30
N GLU A 119 13.87 21.27 -21.93
CA GLU A 119 12.44 21.55 -21.97
C GLU A 119 11.63 20.49 -22.72
N ALA A 120 12.29 19.70 -23.58
CA ALA A 120 11.65 18.60 -24.30
C ALA A 120 11.53 17.32 -23.44
N PHE A 121 12.10 17.32 -22.23
CA PHE A 121 12.17 16.16 -21.35
C PHE A 121 11.47 16.43 -20.01
N THR A 122 10.65 15.47 -19.57
CA THR A 122 9.95 15.54 -18.29
C THR A 122 10.30 14.33 -17.43
N ILE A 123 10.74 14.55 -16.20
CA ILE A 123 11.00 13.44 -15.26
C ILE A 123 9.67 12.88 -14.76
N VAL A 124 9.41 11.60 -15.03
CA VAL A 124 8.21 10.88 -14.60
C VAL A 124 8.46 10.08 -13.34
N ARG A 125 9.70 9.59 -13.17
CA ARG A 125 10.08 8.82 -12.00
C ARG A 125 11.52 9.07 -11.61
N LYS A 126 11.78 9.23 -10.31
CA LYS A 126 13.11 9.26 -9.71
C LYS A 126 13.18 8.26 -8.56
N SER A 127 14.23 7.46 -8.50
CA SER A 127 14.41 6.45 -7.44
C SER A 127 15.89 6.37 -7.07
N PHE A 128 16.18 6.31 -5.77
CA PHE A 128 17.55 6.11 -5.30
C PHE A 128 17.86 4.61 -5.21
N ASP A 129 18.94 4.17 -5.84
CA ASP A 129 19.43 2.79 -5.74
C ASP A 129 20.78 2.75 -5.03
N ALA A 130 20.76 2.26 -3.79
CA ALA A 130 21.94 1.99 -2.97
C ALA A 130 22.20 0.47 -2.81
N ARG A 131 21.52 -0.39 -3.58
CA ARG A 131 21.63 -1.85 -3.42
C ARG A 131 22.90 -2.37 -4.07
N LYS A 132 24.00 -2.33 -3.32
CA LYS A 132 25.17 -3.24 -3.33
C LYS A 132 26.35 -2.46 -2.75
N LYS A 133 26.99 -2.99 -1.70
CA LYS A 133 28.28 -2.53 -1.16
C LYS A 133 29.42 -2.40 -2.20
N LEU A 134 29.20 -2.78 -3.47
CA LEU A 134 30.17 -2.84 -4.56
C LEU A 134 29.74 -2.09 -5.83
N LYS A 135 28.63 -1.34 -5.83
CA LYS A 135 28.23 -0.48 -6.95
C LYS A 135 28.07 0.94 -6.46
N GLU A 136 28.56 1.90 -7.24
CA GLU A 136 28.38 3.32 -6.95
C GLU A 136 26.89 3.66 -6.76
N PRO A 137 26.55 4.43 -5.71
CA PRO A 137 25.19 4.89 -5.45
C PRO A 137 24.70 5.76 -6.60
N LYS A 138 23.42 5.62 -6.97
CA LYS A 138 22.90 6.34 -8.13
C LYS A 138 21.41 6.63 -8.04
N PHE A 139 21.00 7.70 -8.69
CA PHE A 139 19.61 7.97 -8.97
C PHE A 139 19.22 7.37 -10.31
N VAL A 140 18.12 6.63 -10.31
CA VAL A 140 17.54 6.01 -11.50
C VAL A 140 16.30 6.80 -11.89
N HIS A 141 16.31 7.31 -13.12
CA HIS A 141 15.27 8.15 -13.69
C HIS A 141 14.47 7.41 -14.76
N THR A 142 13.21 7.79 -14.88
CA THR A 142 12.36 7.57 -16.03
C THR A 142 11.93 8.94 -16.55
N VAL A 143 12.12 9.15 -17.85
CA VAL A 143 11.91 10.46 -18.49
C VAL A 143 11.02 10.28 -19.70
N ASP A 144 10.07 11.19 -19.86
CA ASP A 144 9.26 11.33 -21.07
C ASP A 144 9.88 12.38 -21.98
N MET A 145 9.99 12.04 -23.26
CA MET A 145 10.51 12.87 -24.34
C MET A 145 9.37 13.26 -25.26
N ASP A 146 9.08 14.55 -25.34
CA ASP A 146 8.17 15.12 -26.34
C ASP A 146 8.93 15.28 -27.66
N VAL A 147 8.55 14.48 -28.65
CA VAL A 147 9.25 14.43 -29.94
C VAL A 147 9.05 15.69 -30.76
N GLN A 148 7.84 16.26 -30.76
CA GLN A 148 7.54 17.45 -31.54
C GLN A 148 8.30 18.65 -30.98
N LYS A 149 8.29 18.79 -29.65
CA LYS A 149 9.05 19.83 -28.96
C LYS A 149 10.56 19.65 -29.10
N LEU A 150 11.06 18.41 -29.08
CA LEU A 150 12.47 18.13 -29.29
C LEU A 150 12.92 18.51 -30.70
N ILE A 151 12.16 18.14 -31.73
CA ILE A 151 12.51 18.41 -33.13
C ILE A 151 12.38 19.90 -33.47
N SER A 152 11.40 20.60 -32.90
CA SER A 152 11.24 22.04 -33.12
C SER A 152 12.39 22.86 -32.53
N LEU A 153 12.92 22.43 -31.38
CA LEU A 153 14.04 23.09 -30.71
C LEU A 153 15.42 22.65 -31.23
N GLU A 154 15.59 21.37 -31.57
CA GLU A 154 16.84 20.82 -32.13
C GLU A 154 16.55 19.90 -33.33
N PRO A 155 16.46 20.46 -34.56
CA PRO A 155 16.11 19.71 -35.76
C PRO A 155 17.06 18.55 -36.10
N ARG A 156 18.32 18.58 -35.63
CA ARG A 156 19.29 17.50 -35.88
C ARG A 156 18.90 16.19 -35.17
N CYS A 157 18.04 16.25 -34.15
CA CYS A 157 17.52 15.06 -33.47
C CYS A 157 16.71 14.14 -34.40
N TRP A 158 16.24 14.66 -35.55
CA TRP A 158 15.40 13.92 -36.49
C TRP A 158 16.00 12.58 -36.94
N ASP A 159 17.29 12.55 -37.31
CA ASP A 159 17.96 11.33 -37.78
C ASP A 159 18.14 10.28 -36.67
N PHE A 160 18.25 10.72 -35.42
CA PHE A 160 18.38 9.81 -34.28
C PHE A 160 17.04 9.21 -33.88
N ILE A 161 15.96 10.02 -33.93
CA ILE A 161 14.59 9.59 -33.65
C ILE A 161 14.09 8.63 -34.74
N SER A 162 14.43 8.87 -36.01
CA SER A 162 14.06 7.99 -37.12
C SER A 162 14.61 6.57 -36.92
N ARG A 163 15.83 6.46 -36.37
CA ARG A 163 16.53 5.21 -36.04
C ARG A 163 16.15 4.62 -34.69
N LEU A 164 15.36 5.33 -33.87
CA LEU A 164 14.93 4.85 -32.57
C LEU A 164 13.93 3.69 -32.74
N GLU A 165 14.16 2.61 -31.99
CA GLU A 165 13.30 1.42 -31.98
C GLU A 165 12.81 1.13 -30.55
N PRO A 166 11.53 0.76 -30.37
CA PRO A 166 11.01 0.37 -29.07
C PRO A 166 11.75 -0.85 -28.50
N LYS A 167 12.24 -0.73 -27.27
CA LYS A 167 12.89 -1.79 -26.52
C LYS A 167 12.33 -1.84 -25.10
N VAL A 168 11.51 -2.86 -24.85
CA VAL A 168 10.80 -3.07 -23.58
C VAL A 168 11.71 -2.88 -22.36
N GLY A 169 11.28 -2.02 -21.44
CA GLY A 169 11.98 -1.69 -20.21
C GLY A 169 13.29 -0.89 -20.38
N LEU A 170 13.47 -0.24 -21.54
CA LEU A 170 14.55 0.71 -21.81
C LEU A 170 14.03 1.95 -22.56
N VAL A 171 13.33 1.75 -23.68
CA VAL A 171 12.75 2.82 -24.51
C VAL A 171 11.40 2.33 -25.01
N GLU A 172 10.32 2.99 -24.64
CA GLU A 172 8.97 2.60 -25.07
C GLU A 172 8.26 3.83 -25.64
N ARG A 173 7.43 3.60 -26.65
CA ARG A 173 6.60 4.66 -27.19
C ARG A 173 5.26 4.65 -26.48
N LEU A 174 4.82 5.82 -26.04
CA LEU A 174 3.48 6.03 -25.52
C LEU A 174 2.60 6.46 -26.69
N HIS A 175 1.49 5.75 -26.90
CA HIS A 175 0.46 6.15 -27.86
C HIS A 175 -0.52 7.04 -27.10
N ASP A 176 -0.67 8.30 -27.53
CA ASP A 176 -1.53 9.36 -26.96
C ASP A 176 -2.20 8.98 -25.64
N GLU A 177 -1.41 9.07 -24.55
CA GLU A 177 -2.01 9.18 -23.23
C GLU A 177 -2.68 10.56 -23.24
N ARG A 178 -4.02 10.60 -23.23
CA ARG A 178 -4.69 11.84 -22.82
C ARG A 178 -4.06 12.24 -21.50
N ASP A 179 -3.59 13.48 -21.38
CA ASP A 179 -2.99 13.97 -20.15
C ASP A 179 -4.05 13.83 -19.04
N PHE A 180 -3.92 12.81 -18.20
CA PHE A 180 -4.94 12.50 -17.21
C PHE A 180 -4.87 13.56 -16.12
N GLY A 181 -5.88 14.44 -16.08
CA GLY A 181 -6.04 15.47 -15.05
C GLY A 181 -6.27 14.90 -13.65
N ASP A 182 -6.51 15.78 -12.68
CA ASP A 182 -7.11 15.35 -11.42
C ASP A 182 -8.54 14.82 -11.64
N LEU A 183 -9.10 14.13 -10.64
CA LEU A 183 -10.38 13.46 -10.77
C LEU A 183 -11.53 14.43 -11.10
N ALA A 184 -11.51 15.64 -10.54
CA ALA A 184 -12.52 16.66 -10.80
C ALA A 184 -12.46 17.10 -12.27
N SER A 185 -11.27 17.43 -12.75
CA SER A 185 -11.03 17.81 -14.15
C SER A 185 -11.50 16.72 -15.11
N ILE A 186 -11.17 15.46 -14.83
CA ILE A 186 -11.58 14.32 -15.67
C ILE A 186 -13.12 14.18 -15.71
N ILE A 187 -13.81 14.39 -14.58
CA ILE A 187 -15.27 14.32 -14.53
C ILE A 187 -15.89 15.50 -15.29
N HIS A 188 -15.35 16.71 -15.17
CA HIS A 188 -15.78 17.89 -15.92
C HIS A 188 -15.62 17.70 -17.43
N ASP A 189 -14.45 17.26 -17.90
CA ASP A 189 -14.18 17.00 -19.31
C ASP A 189 -15.13 15.93 -19.89
N SER A 190 -15.51 14.93 -19.08
CA SER A 190 -16.48 13.90 -19.49
C SER A 190 -17.90 14.48 -19.66
N LYS A 191 -18.28 15.45 -18.83
CA LYS A 191 -19.55 16.17 -18.97
C LYS A 191 -19.55 17.05 -20.23
N GLU A 192 -18.48 17.80 -20.47
CA GLU A 192 -18.39 18.71 -21.63
C GLU A 192 -18.31 17.96 -22.97
N ASN A 193 -17.53 16.87 -23.05
CA ASN A 193 -17.46 16.06 -24.28
C ASN A 193 -18.78 15.38 -24.65
N LYS A 194 -19.65 15.07 -23.67
CA LYS A 194 -21.01 14.59 -23.95
C LYS A 194 -21.93 15.67 -24.50
N VAL A 195 -21.65 16.95 -24.24
CA VAL A 195 -22.36 18.08 -24.85
C VAL A 195 -21.90 18.27 -26.30
N ALA A 196 -20.62 18.04 -26.60
CA ALA A 196 -20.04 18.22 -27.94
C ALA A 196 -20.33 17.10 -28.95
N LEU A 197 -20.56 15.85 -28.51
CA LEU A 197 -20.81 14.67 -29.38
C LEU A 197 -22.23 14.60 -29.99
N LYS A 198 -23.04 15.66 -29.88
CA LYS A 198 -24.31 15.82 -30.62
C LYS A 198 -24.20 16.97 -31.61
N GLY A 199 -23.70 16.69 -32.82
CA GLY A 199 -23.63 17.73 -33.86
C GLY A 199 -23.01 17.31 -35.19
N GLU A 200 -23.66 16.41 -35.93
CA GLU A 200 -23.59 16.41 -37.41
C GLU A 200 -25.01 16.43 -37.94
N ASN A 201 -25.59 17.63 -37.95
CA ASN A 201 -26.55 18.14 -38.94
C ASN A 201 -27.05 19.49 -38.42
N GLY A 202 -26.61 20.54 -39.10
CA GLY A 202 -26.91 21.92 -38.75
C GLY A 202 -28.40 22.23 -38.86
N HIS A 203 -29.07 22.26 -37.70
CA HIS A 203 -30.17 23.16 -37.44
C HIS A 203 -30.09 23.58 -35.96
N SER A 204 -29.89 24.88 -35.75
CA SER A 204 -29.85 25.52 -34.43
C SER A 204 -31.24 25.46 -33.79
N ILE A 205 -31.47 24.42 -32.99
CA ILE A 205 -32.45 24.45 -31.92
C ILE A 205 -31.65 24.61 -30.63
N PHE A 206 -31.67 25.81 -30.06
CA PHE A 206 -31.28 26.02 -28.67
C PHE A 206 -32.16 25.09 -27.82
N SER A 207 -31.61 23.94 -27.42
CA SER A 207 -32.23 23.06 -26.45
C SER A 207 -31.35 23.00 -25.21
N THR A 208 -31.49 24.03 -24.38
CA THR A 208 -31.20 24.05 -22.95
C THR A 208 -32.10 23.05 -22.16
N GLU A 209 -32.57 21.98 -22.81
CA GLU A 209 -33.75 21.20 -22.43
C GLU A 209 -33.52 19.67 -22.38
N PHE A 210 -32.27 19.19 -22.47
CA PHE A 210 -31.97 17.76 -22.22
C PHE A 210 -31.45 17.45 -20.80
N TYR A 211 -31.48 18.42 -19.88
CA TYR A 211 -31.36 18.21 -18.42
C TYR A 211 -32.60 18.65 -17.63
N LYS A 212 -33.71 18.96 -18.33
CA LYS A 212 -35.00 19.30 -17.71
C LYS A 212 -36.09 18.44 -18.35
N ASN A 213 -36.34 17.29 -17.73
CA ASN A 213 -37.57 16.47 -17.75
C ASN A 213 -37.13 15.04 -17.36
N GLN A 214 -37.27 14.55 -16.13
CA GLN A 214 -38.40 14.65 -15.20
C GLN A 214 -37.94 15.23 -13.84
N ALA A 215 -38.90 15.64 -13.00
CA ALA A 215 -38.67 16.00 -11.60
C ALA A 215 -38.24 14.77 -10.76
N THR A 216 -37.08 14.19 -11.07
CA THR A 216 -36.47 13.13 -10.28
C THR A 216 -35.68 13.79 -9.16
N ARG A 217 -36.07 13.51 -7.91
CA ARG A 217 -35.30 13.90 -6.72
C ARG A 217 -33.85 13.49 -6.94
N LYS A 218 -32.89 14.39 -6.65
CA LYS A 218 -31.47 14.00 -6.64
C LYS A 218 -31.31 12.80 -5.71
N PRO A 219 -30.59 11.74 -6.12
CA PRO A 219 -30.34 10.61 -5.24
C PRO A 219 -29.56 11.12 -4.02
N ASN A 220 -30.10 10.85 -2.84
CA ASN A 220 -29.54 11.26 -1.56
C ASN A 220 -28.71 10.11 -1.00
N ILE A 221 -27.39 10.27 -0.96
CA ILE A 221 -26.44 9.22 -0.61
C ILE A 221 -25.70 9.59 0.68
N ALA A 222 -25.70 8.68 1.65
CA ALA A 222 -24.85 8.79 2.82
C ALA A 222 -23.49 8.15 2.56
N VAL A 223 -22.42 8.85 2.92
CA VAL A 223 -21.07 8.31 3.01
C VAL A 223 -20.66 8.31 4.46
N VAL A 224 -20.46 7.13 5.04
CA VAL A 224 -20.14 6.96 6.46
C VAL A 224 -18.64 6.75 6.63
N GLY A 225 -17.97 7.75 7.19
CA GLY A 225 -16.52 7.81 7.40
C GLY A 225 -15.81 8.71 6.39
N SER A 226 -14.93 9.58 6.88
CA SER A 226 -14.16 10.57 6.09
C SER A 226 -12.70 10.17 5.87
N GLY A 227 -12.42 8.85 5.88
CA GLY A 227 -11.12 8.31 5.44
C GLY A 227 -10.91 8.45 3.93
N PRO A 228 -9.76 7.98 3.38
CA PRO A 228 -9.47 8.10 1.95
C PRO A 228 -10.56 7.52 1.04
N SER A 229 -11.16 6.38 1.40
CA SER A 229 -12.27 5.79 0.64
C SER A 229 -13.52 6.67 0.66
N GLY A 230 -13.91 7.21 1.82
CA GLY A 230 -15.09 8.06 1.95
C GLY A 230 -14.94 9.39 1.23
N LEU A 231 -13.78 10.06 1.38
CA LEU A 231 -13.50 11.33 0.72
C LEU A 231 -13.55 11.21 -0.81
N PHE A 232 -12.94 10.17 -1.38
CA PHE A 232 -12.96 9.96 -2.83
C PHE A 232 -14.33 9.49 -3.35
N ALA A 233 -15.08 8.69 -2.57
CA ALA A 233 -16.46 8.34 -2.92
C ALA A 233 -17.36 9.57 -2.94
N ALA A 234 -17.27 10.42 -1.90
CA ALA A 234 -18.03 11.66 -1.81
C ALA A 234 -17.67 12.63 -2.94
N LEU A 235 -16.38 12.77 -3.28
CA LEU A 235 -15.92 13.59 -4.39
C LEU A 235 -16.56 13.14 -5.71
N VAL A 236 -16.46 11.87 -6.07
CA VAL A 236 -17.04 11.34 -7.32
C VAL A 236 -18.55 11.56 -7.38
N LEU A 237 -19.26 11.25 -6.30
CA LEU A 237 -20.72 11.38 -6.26
C LEU A 237 -21.19 12.83 -6.36
N ALA A 238 -20.53 13.73 -5.64
CA ALA A 238 -20.84 15.16 -5.67
C ALA A 238 -20.56 15.75 -7.05
N GLU A 239 -19.41 15.42 -7.64
CA GLU A 239 -19.06 15.83 -9.00
C GLU A 239 -20.06 15.26 -10.03
N LEU A 240 -20.65 14.10 -9.81
CA LEU A 240 -21.69 13.52 -10.70
C LEU A 240 -23.11 14.00 -10.38
N GLY A 241 -23.28 14.91 -9.41
CA GLY A 241 -24.55 15.58 -9.13
C GLY A 241 -25.48 14.88 -8.13
N ALA A 242 -24.98 13.89 -7.37
CA ALA A 242 -25.70 13.32 -6.23
C ALA A 242 -25.82 14.34 -5.09
N ASP A 243 -26.86 14.21 -4.27
CA ASP A 243 -26.91 14.89 -2.97
C ASP A 243 -26.19 14.01 -1.95
N VAL A 244 -25.07 14.49 -1.39
CA VAL A 244 -24.17 13.66 -0.58
C VAL A 244 -24.11 14.20 0.84
N THR A 245 -24.38 13.35 1.82
CA THR A 245 -24.06 13.60 3.23
C THR A 245 -22.87 12.74 3.65
N LEU A 246 -21.75 13.39 3.97
CA LEU A 246 -20.57 12.74 4.56
C LEU A 246 -20.67 12.79 6.10
N ILE A 247 -20.81 11.64 6.74
CA ILE A 247 -21.00 11.49 8.19
C ILE A 247 -19.71 10.97 8.80
N GLU A 248 -19.13 11.70 9.76
CA GLU A 248 -17.89 11.36 10.44
C GLU A 248 -18.07 11.41 11.96
N ARG A 249 -17.77 10.29 12.62
CA ARG A 249 -17.84 10.18 14.08
C ARG A 249 -16.84 11.09 14.79
N GLY A 250 -15.66 11.26 14.22
CA GLY A 250 -14.66 12.14 14.79
C GLY A 250 -14.75 13.59 14.35
N GLN A 251 -13.76 14.35 14.76
CA GLN A 251 -13.75 15.81 14.62
C GLN A 251 -13.00 16.26 13.35
N PRO A 252 -13.21 17.51 12.92
CA PRO A 252 -12.37 18.16 11.91
C PRO A 252 -10.89 18.12 12.32
N VAL A 253 -9.99 18.07 11.35
CA VAL A 253 -8.55 17.82 11.56
C VAL A 253 -7.90 18.78 12.54
N GLU A 254 -8.35 20.03 12.60
CA GLU A 254 -7.86 21.05 13.51
C GLU A 254 -8.23 20.76 14.97
N LYS A 255 -9.47 20.31 15.21
CA LYS A 255 -9.95 19.92 16.55
C LYS A 255 -9.39 18.57 16.95
N ARG A 256 -9.41 17.60 16.04
CA ARG A 256 -8.80 16.28 16.21
C ARG A 256 -7.31 16.37 16.59
N GLY A 257 -6.57 17.32 16.00
CA GLY A 257 -5.18 17.59 16.38
C GLY A 257 -5.02 18.10 17.81
N ARG A 258 -5.97 18.89 18.32
CA ARG A 258 -5.98 19.31 19.74
C ARG A 258 -6.31 18.14 20.66
N ASP A 259 -7.25 17.28 20.27
CA ASP A 259 -7.63 16.09 21.05
C ASP A 259 -6.47 15.09 21.14
N ILE A 260 -5.75 14.86 20.04
CA ILE A 260 -4.50 14.08 20.02
C ILE A 260 -3.41 14.76 20.86
N GLY A 261 -3.30 16.08 20.81
CA GLY A 261 -2.38 16.84 21.67
C GLY A 261 -2.70 16.68 23.16
N ALA A 262 -3.99 16.71 23.52
CA ALA A 262 -4.46 16.47 24.89
C ALA A 262 -4.17 15.04 25.35
N LEU A 263 -4.31 14.05 24.47
CA LEU A 263 -3.85 12.69 24.74
C LEU A 263 -2.36 12.66 25.06
N VAL A 264 -1.51 13.19 24.18
CA VAL A 264 -0.06 13.13 24.33
C VAL A 264 0.45 13.86 25.57
N VAL A 265 -0.14 15.01 25.92
CA VAL A 265 0.34 15.86 27.02
C VAL A 265 -0.35 15.55 28.34
N ARG A 266 -1.67 15.31 28.33
CA ARG A 266 -2.51 15.18 29.53
C ARG A 266 -2.99 13.75 29.76
N ARG A 267 -2.67 12.81 28.87
CA ARG A 267 -3.12 11.41 28.91
C ARG A 267 -4.65 11.26 28.87
N ILE A 268 -5.33 12.19 28.19
CA ILE A 268 -6.78 12.16 28.02
C ILE A 268 -7.10 11.65 26.61
N LEU A 269 -7.63 10.43 26.51
CA LEU A 269 -8.09 9.85 25.25
C LEU A 269 -9.54 10.28 24.98
N GLU A 270 -9.75 11.00 23.89
CA GLU A 270 -11.08 11.20 23.34
C GLU A 270 -11.46 9.99 22.46
N LEU A 271 -12.57 9.33 22.79
CA LEU A 271 -12.93 8.01 22.22
C LEU A 271 -13.38 8.14 20.77
N GLU A 272 -14.00 9.27 20.44
CA GLU A 272 -14.54 9.54 19.12
C GLU A 272 -13.59 10.41 18.28
N SER A 273 -12.54 11.01 18.87
CA SER A 273 -11.53 11.79 18.16
C SER A 273 -10.11 11.43 18.57
N ASN A 274 -9.49 10.55 17.79
CA ASN A 274 -8.17 9.99 18.09
C ASN A 274 -7.41 9.65 16.79
N PHE A 275 -6.30 8.92 16.88
CA PHE A 275 -5.50 8.54 15.71
C PHE A 275 -6.28 7.68 14.69
N CYS A 276 -7.37 7.01 15.08
CA CYS A 276 -8.21 6.22 14.18
C CYS A 276 -9.40 7.02 13.61
N PHE A 277 -10.04 7.85 14.43
CA PHE A 277 -11.34 8.48 14.11
C PHE A 277 -11.28 10.01 13.92
N GLY A 278 -12.01 10.49 12.92
CA GLY A 278 -12.12 11.89 12.49
C GLY A 278 -11.54 12.15 11.11
N GLU A 279 -11.43 13.42 10.73
CA GLU A 279 -11.14 13.84 9.35
C GLU A 279 -9.88 13.18 8.75
N GLY A 280 -10.03 12.52 7.60
CA GLY A 280 -8.97 11.76 6.92
C GLY A 280 -8.71 10.35 7.49
N GLY A 281 -9.46 9.95 8.51
CA GLY A 281 -9.40 8.61 9.13
C GLY A 281 -8.02 8.27 9.70
N ALA A 282 -7.63 6.99 9.64
CA ALA A 282 -6.33 6.52 10.10
C ALA A 282 -5.14 7.01 9.26
N GLY A 283 -5.38 7.61 8.10
CA GLY A 283 -4.33 8.10 7.20
C GLY A 283 -3.67 9.40 7.68
N THR A 284 -4.36 10.23 8.47
CA THR A 284 -3.96 11.62 8.76
C THR A 284 -2.68 11.75 9.57
N TRP A 285 -2.58 11.04 10.71
CA TRP A 285 -1.38 11.02 11.56
C TRP A 285 -0.49 9.82 11.22
N SER A 286 0.00 9.81 9.98
CA SER A 286 0.92 8.78 9.47
C SER A 286 2.10 9.41 8.72
N ASP A 287 3.07 8.60 8.31
CA ASP A 287 4.09 9.02 7.32
C ASP A 287 3.47 9.32 5.94
N GLY A 288 2.21 8.94 5.71
CA GLY A 288 1.51 9.25 4.47
C GLY A 288 2.10 8.55 3.26
N LYS A 289 2.55 7.29 3.42
CA LYS A 289 3.15 6.51 2.32
C LYS A 289 2.10 6.24 1.26
N LEU A 290 2.40 6.65 0.03
CA LEU A 290 1.51 6.50 -1.12
C LEU A 290 1.90 5.29 -1.99
N VAL A 291 2.55 4.29 -1.38
CA VAL A 291 2.92 3.05 -2.06
C VAL A 291 1.71 2.13 -2.15
N THR A 292 1.32 1.79 -3.37
CA THR A 292 0.28 0.79 -3.61
C THR A 292 0.87 -0.57 -3.97
N ARG A 293 0.29 -1.66 -3.42
CA ARG A 293 0.58 -3.04 -3.88
C ARG A 293 -0.24 -3.41 -5.12
N ILE A 294 -1.18 -2.54 -5.51
CA ILE A 294 -1.93 -2.66 -6.75
C ILE A 294 -0.90 -2.66 -7.91
N GLY A 295 -0.70 -3.82 -8.54
CA GLY A 295 0.14 -3.97 -9.73
C GLY A 295 1.67 -4.00 -9.53
N ARG A 296 2.22 -4.12 -8.32
CA ARG A 296 3.69 -4.30 -8.11
C ARG A 296 4.05 -5.80 -8.12
N ASN A 297 5.01 -6.36 -8.87
CA ASN A 297 6.14 -5.86 -9.66
C ASN A 297 6.55 -6.92 -10.72
N SER A 298 7.22 -6.49 -11.78
CA SER A 298 8.13 -7.30 -12.64
C SER A 298 7.50 -8.27 -13.64
N GLY A 299 7.53 -7.91 -14.94
CA GLY A 299 7.82 -8.75 -16.12
C GLY A 299 7.13 -10.12 -16.35
N SER A 300 6.31 -10.60 -15.41
CA SER A 300 5.81 -11.97 -15.32
C SER A 300 4.28 -12.02 -15.26
N VAL A 301 3.60 -10.90 -15.07
CA VAL A 301 2.13 -10.75 -15.22
C VAL A 301 1.74 -10.57 -16.70
N LEU A 302 2.53 -11.17 -17.59
CA LEU A 302 2.22 -11.37 -19.00
C LEU A 302 1.96 -12.86 -19.32
N ALA A 303 1.99 -13.75 -18.33
CA ALA A 303 1.98 -15.19 -18.57
C ALA A 303 0.97 -16.01 -17.75
N VAL A 304 0.02 -15.38 -17.05
CA VAL A 304 -1.15 -16.08 -16.50
C VAL A 304 -2.39 -15.36 -17.02
N SER A 305 -2.84 -15.86 -18.17
CA SER A 305 -4.22 -15.91 -18.70
C SER A 305 -5.20 -14.83 -18.22
N SER A 306 -5.60 -13.98 -19.18
CA SER A 306 -6.72 -13.03 -19.11
C SER A 306 -6.48 -11.78 -18.26
N PHE A 307 -6.48 -10.60 -18.91
CA PHE A 307 -6.48 -9.23 -18.33
C PHE A 307 -5.14 -8.51 -18.01
N PRO A 308 -4.30 -8.17 -19.01
CA PRO A 308 -3.35 -7.05 -18.90
C PRO A 308 -4.06 -5.70 -18.63
N TYR A 309 -5.35 -5.61 -18.97
CA TYR A 309 -6.21 -4.43 -18.82
C TYR A 309 -6.40 -3.98 -17.36
N VAL A 310 -6.68 -4.93 -16.46
CA VAL A 310 -7.04 -4.64 -15.06
C VAL A 310 -5.87 -4.01 -14.31
N VAL A 311 -4.62 -4.42 -14.61
CA VAL A 311 -3.42 -3.86 -13.99
C VAL A 311 -3.17 -2.42 -14.45
N PHE A 312 -3.39 -2.14 -15.74
CA PHE A 312 -3.21 -0.80 -16.31
C PHE A 312 -4.23 0.19 -15.77
N MET A 313 -5.51 -0.17 -15.76
CA MET A 313 -6.59 0.68 -15.23
C MET A 313 -6.35 1.06 -13.76
N LYS A 314 -5.93 0.08 -12.97
CA LYS A 314 -5.56 0.27 -11.56
C LYS A 314 -4.41 1.26 -11.35
N LEU A 315 -3.45 1.33 -12.27
CA LEU A 315 -2.35 2.31 -12.25
C LEU A 315 -2.84 3.71 -12.63
N ILE A 316 -3.73 3.83 -13.62
CA ILE A 316 -4.38 5.11 -13.97
C ILE A 316 -5.15 5.66 -12.77
N CYS A 317 -5.97 4.83 -12.12
CA CYS A 317 -6.71 5.22 -10.92
C CYS A 317 -5.77 5.73 -9.81
N ALA A 318 -4.66 5.02 -9.56
CA ALA A 318 -3.68 5.45 -8.57
C ALA A 318 -3.02 6.80 -8.95
N SER A 319 -2.71 7.01 -10.23
CA SER A 319 -2.18 8.28 -10.74
C SER A 319 -3.19 9.42 -10.57
N CYS A 320 -4.46 9.19 -10.92
CA CYS A 320 -5.56 10.15 -10.74
C CYS A 320 -5.73 10.55 -9.26
N VAL A 321 -5.69 9.57 -8.34
CA VAL A 321 -5.69 9.84 -6.89
C VAL A 321 -4.51 10.73 -6.50
N MET A 322 -3.28 10.42 -6.97
CA MET A 322 -2.10 11.21 -6.63
C MET A 322 -2.18 12.65 -7.18
N ARG A 323 -2.65 12.84 -8.41
CA ARG A 323 -2.89 14.18 -9.00
C ARG A 323 -3.95 14.96 -8.24
N THR A 324 -5.01 14.29 -7.80
CA THR A 324 -6.05 14.87 -6.93
C THR A 324 -5.47 15.32 -5.59
N LEU A 325 -4.56 14.54 -4.99
CA LEU A 325 -3.85 14.98 -3.78
C LEU A 325 -2.99 16.22 -4.04
N VAL A 326 -2.32 16.31 -5.20
CA VAL A 326 -1.54 17.50 -5.60
C VAL A 326 -2.45 18.71 -5.81
N HIS A 327 -3.61 18.53 -6.44
CA HIS A 327 -4.63 19.57 -6.61
C HIS A 327 -5.03 20.17 -5.25
N PHE A 328 -5.18 19.34 -4.22
CA PHE A 328 -5.49 19.79 -2.85
C PHE A 328 -4.28 20.23 -2.02
N GLY A 329 -3.09 20.34 -2.61
CA GLY A 329 -1.91 20.94 -1.97
C GLY A 329 -0.79 19.98 -1.58
N ALA A 330 -0.81 18.72 -2.03
CA ALA A 330 0.36 17.85 -1.93
C ALA A 330 1.50 18.36 -2.84
N PRO A 331 2.78 18.14 -2.45
CA PRO A 331 3.91 18.52 -3.28
C PRO A 331 3.94 17.70 -4.58
N LYS A 332 4.21 18.34 -5.73
CA LYS A 332 4.33 17.68 -7.05
C LYS A 332 5.34 16.52 -7.05
N GLN A 333 6.34 16.57 -6.17
CA GLN A 333 7.33 15.52 -5.94
C GLN A 333 6.70 14.13 -5.80
N ILE A 334 5.52 14.00 -5.20
CA ILE A 334 4.90 12.68 -5.01
C ILE A 334 4.63 11.95 -6.33
N LEU A 335 4.40 12.68 -7.42
CA LEU A 335 4.15 12.11 -8.75
C LEU A 335 5.42 11.48 -9.36
N ILE A 336 6.59 11.94 -8.91
CA ILE A 336 7.90 11.59 -9.46
C ILE A 336 8.61 10.58 -8.54
N ASP A 337 8.40 10.66 -7.23
CA ASP A 337 9.12 9.83 -6.28
C ASP A 337 8.88 8.32 -6.45
N GLY A 338 9.95 7.57 -6.30
CA GLY A 338 9.91 6.12 -6.37
C GLY A 338 9.10 5.47 -5.24
N LYS A 339 9.14 6.11 -4.06
CA LYS A 339 8.51 5.72 -2.80
C LYS A 339 7.88 6.97 -2.17
N PRO A 340 6.80 7.51 -2.77
CA PRO A 340 6.24 8.79 -2.37
C PRO A 340 5.65 8.74 -0.97
N HIS A 341 5.80 9.84 -0.24
CA HIS A 341 5.20 10.04 1.07
C HIS A 341 4.83 11.51 1.27
N LEU A 342 3.94 11.80 2.22
CA LEU A 342 3.49 13.16 2.51
C LEU A 342 3.94 13.65 3.88
N GLY A 343 3.87 12.78 4.89
CA GLY A 343 4.01 13.15 6.29
C GLY A 343 2.77 13.85 6.86
N THR A 344 2.63 13.74 8.18
CA THR A 344 1.47 14.26 8.92
C THR A 344 1.26 15.76 8.76
N ASP A 345 2.34 16.55 8.75
CA ASP A 345 2.32 18.01 8.62
C ASP A 345 1.77 18.50 7.28
N ARG A 346 1.88 17.70 6.21
CA ARG A 346 1.33 18.02 4.88
C ARG A 346 -0.10 17.51 4.70
N LEU A 347 -0.45 16.40 5.36
CA LEU A 347 -1.79 15.82 5.28
C LEU A 347 -2.85 16.73 5.92
N VAL A 348 -2.55 17.39 7.04
CA VAL A 348 -3.48 18.29 7.73
C VAL A 348 -4.01 19.42 6.84
N PRO A 349 -3.17 20.28 6.24
CA PRO A 349 -3.65 21.34 5.35
C PRO A 349 -4.31 20.79 4.07
N LEU A 350 -3.82 19.67 3.54
CA LEU A 350 -4.42 19.01 2.37
C LEU A 350 -5.88 18.61 2.63
N LEU A 351 -6.16 18.00 3.79
CA LEU A 351 -7.52 17.59 4.16
C LEU A 351 -8.45 18.78 4.30
N ARG A 352 -7.97 19.90 4.86
CA ARG A 352 -8.75 21.14 4.94
C ARG A 352 -9.15 21.66 3.56
N ASN A 353 -8.24 21.64 2.60
CA ASN A 353 -8.52 22.04 1.21
C ASN A 353 -9.52 21.08 0.55
N PHE A 354 -9.37 19.77 0.78
CA PHE A 354 -10.29 18.74 0.29
C PHE A 354 -11.71 18.98 0.85
N ARG A 355 -11.84 19.19 2.16
CA ARG A 355 -13.11 19.50 2.82
C ARG A 355 -13.77 20.75 2.23
N GLN A 356 -13.00 21.82 2.05
CA GLN A 356 -13.52 23.06 1.46
C GLN A 356 -14.05 22.82 0.04
N HIS A 357 -13.34 22.03 -0.78
CA HIS A 357 -13.80 21.67 -2.12
C HIS A 357 -15.12 20.89 -2.09
N LEU A 358 -15.23 19.87 -1.22
CA LEU A 358 -16.48 19.12 -1.06
C LEU A 358 -17.65 20.02 -0.63
N GLN A 359 -17.40 20.96 0.30
CA GLN A 359 -18.42 21.93 0.71
C GLN A 359 -18.83 22.86 -0.44
N ASN A 360 -17.88 23.29 -1.27
CA ASN A 360 -18.16 24.11 -2.46
C ASN A 360 -19.00 23.35 -3.51
N LEU A 361 -18.84 22.03 -3.60
CA LEU A 361 -19.68 21.15 -4.44
C LEU A 361 -21.08 20.91 -3.84
N GLY A 362 -21.36 21.41 -2.63
CA GLY A 362 -22.65 21.23 -1.95
C GLY A 362 -22.74 19.97 -1.09
N VAL A 363 -21.63 19.29 -0.79
CA VAL A 363 -21.63 18.14 0.12
C VAL A 363 -21.90 18.59 1.56
N THR A 364 -22.89 17.97 2.19
CA THR A 364 -23.16 18.18 3.62
C THR A 364 -22.20 17.33 4.44
N ILE A 365 -21.34 17.95 5.25
CA ILE A 365 -20.37 17.24 6.09
C ILE A 365 -20.77 17.35 7.56
N LYS A 366 -21.02 16.22 8.21
CA LYS A 366 -21.42 16.10 9.62
C LYS A 366 -20.29 15.46 10.44
N PHE A 367 -19.43 16.29 11.02
CA PHE A 367 -18.44 15.84 12.00
C PHE A 367 -19.05 15.68 13.39
N GLY A 368 -18.41 14.87 14.24
CA GLY A 368 -18.93 14.58 15.58
C GLY A 368 -20.29 13.89 15.54
N THR A 369 -20.56 13.14 14.47
CA THR A 369 -21.83 12.43 14.27
C THR A 369 -21.51 10.97 14.01
N ARG A 370 -21.86 10.09 14.95
CA ARG A 370 -21.60 8.65 14.84
C ARG A 370 -22.84 7.95 14.29
N VAL A 371 -22.64 6.99 13.38
CA VAL A 371 -23.69 6.05 12.97
C VAL A 371 -23.76 4.94 14.00
N ASP A 372 -24.91 4.81 14.66
CA ASP A 372 -25.14 3.80 15.70
C ASP A 372 -25.85 2.56 15.15
N ASP A 373 -26.69 2.74 14.13
CA ASP A 373 -27.45 1.63 13.54
C ASP A 373 -27.78 1.88 12.06
N LEU A 374 -28.15 0.82 11.34
CA LEU A 374 -28.66 0.86 9.98
C LEU A 374 -30.17 0.69 9.98
N VAL A 375 -30.88 1.51 9.18
CA VAL A 375 -32.32 1.33 8.98
C VAL A 375 -32.52 0.34 7.84
N ILE A 376 -32.81 -0.91 8.16
CA ILE A 376 -32.97 -1.98 7.16
C ILE A 376 -34.41 -2.49 7.15
N LYS A 377 -35.00 -2.56 5.95
CA LYS A 377 -36.31 -3.15 5.71
C LYS A 377 -36.23 -4.08 4.51
N ASP A 378 -36.74 -5.30 4.62
CA ASP A 378 -36.77 -6.28 3.52
C ASP A 378 -35.40 -6.53 2.85
N ARG A 379 -34.32 -6.56 3.67
CA ARG A 379 -32.91 -6.63 3.22
C ARG A 379 -32.48 -5.49 2.30
N HIS A 380 -33.06 -4.31 2.50
CA HIS A 380 -32.69 -3.07 1.83
C HIS A 380 -32.42 -1.97 2.87
N VAL A 381 -31.29 -1.28 2.73
CA VAL A 381 -30.96 -0.12 3.58
C VAL A 381 -31.78 1.08 3.11
N LEU A 382 -32.49 1.71 4.04
CA LEU A 382 -33.28 2.93 3.83
C LEU A 382 -32.64 4.17 4.47
N GLY A 383 -31.55 3.99 5.23
CA GLY A 383 -30.90 5.08 5.94
C GLY A 383 -30.05 4.62 7.12
N VAL A 384 -29.72 5.57 7.98
CA VAL A 384 -28.87 5.38 9.16
C VAL A 384 -29.49 6.03 10.39
N MET A 385 -29.22 5.44 11.56
CA MET A 385 -29.45 6.06 12.86
C MET A 385 -28.14 6.69 13.32
N VAL A 386 -28.19 7.96 13.72
CA VAL A 386 -27.01 8.71 14.16
C VAL A 386 -27.19 9.32 15.54
N SER A 387 -26.10 9.47 16.28
CA SER A 387 -26.03 10.28 17.49
C SER A 387 -24.87 11.27 17.42
N GLU A 388 -24.95 12.33 18.23
CA GLU A 388 -23.80 13.20 18.43
C GLU A 388 -22.73 12.46 19.23
N SER A 389 -21.48 12.53 18.77
CA SER A 389 -20.35 11.84 19.40
C SER A 389 -20.07 12.31 20.84
N ALA A 390 -20.55 13.50 21.22
CA ALA A 390 -20.47 14.00 22.59
C ALA A 390 -21.51 13.36 23.52
N ASP A 391 -22.61 12.82 22.97
CA ASP A 391 -23.67 12.15 23.73
C ASP A 391 -23.27 10.69 24.02
N LYS A 392 -22.59 10.52 25.15
CA LYS A 392 -22.16 9.19 25.65
C LYS A 392 -23.32 8.27 26.03
N LEU A 393 -24.53 8.80 26.17
CA LEU A 393 -25.71 8.04 26.61
C LEU A 393 -26.65 7.69 25.44
N HIS A 394 -26.35 8.15 24.21
CA HIS A 394 -27.18 7.96 23.01
C HIS A 394 -28.65 8.33 23.22
N LEU A 395 -28.91 9.34 24.06
CA LEU A 395 -30.24 9.80 24.40
C LEU A 395 -30.92 10.48 23.21
N THR A 396 -30.13 10.99 22.26
CA THR A 396 -30.64 11.63 21.04
C THR A 396 -30.19 10.91 19.77
N SER A 397 -30.78 9.73 19.50
CA SER A 397 -30.62 9.06 18.20
C SER A 397 -31.56 9.66 17.16
N GLN A 398 -31.03 10.16 16.04
CA GLN A 398 -31.79 10.69 14.92
C GLN A 398 -31.81 9.69 13.76
N LYS A 399 -33.00 9.42 13.21
CA LYS A 399 -33.15 8.68 11.95
C LYS A 399 -32.91 9.61 10.76
N MET A 400 -32.06 9.20 9.83
CA MET A 400 -31.83 9.90 8.56
C MET A 400 -32.00 8.93 7.39
N GLU A 401 -32.82 9.32 6.40
CA GLU A 401 -33.18 8.46 5.26
C GLU A 401 -32.32 8.78 4.04
N TYR A 402 -31.86 7.73 3.36
CA TYR A 402 -30.96 7.80 2.22
C TYR A 402 -31.31 6.72 1.20
N ASP A 403 -31.10 7.04 -0.07
CA ASP A 403 -31.33 6.12 -1.18
C ASP A 403 -30.22 5.05 -1.28
N GLY A 404 -29.03 5.37 -0.76
CA GLY A 404 -27.91 4.43 -0.64
C GLY A 404 -26.92 4.86 0.45
N VAL A 405 -26.21 3.88 1.01
CA VAL A 405 -25.24 4.09 2.10
C VAL A 405 -23.90 3.47 1.73
N ILE A 406 -22.88 4.31 1.55
CA ILE A 406 -21.48 3.90 1.40
C ILE A 406 -20.86 3.77 2.79
N LEU A 407 -20.41 2.57 3.14
CA LEU A 407 -19.81 2.27 4.43
C LEU A 407 -18.28 2.27 4.33
N ALA A 408 -17.67 3.40 4.72
CA ALA A 408 -16.23 3.69 4.61
C ALA A 408 -15.55 3.91 5.99
N VAL A 409 -15.95 3.11 6.97
CA VAL A 409 -15.69 3.28 8.42
C VAL A 409 -14.26 2.93 8.89
N GLY A 410 -13.43 2.36 8.02
CA GLY A 410 -12.12 1.82 8.42
C GLY A 410 -12.23 0.59 9.34
N HIS A 411 -11.11 -0.04 9.67
CA HIS A 411 -11.11 -1.33 10.38
C HIS A 411 -11.07 -1.20 11.92
N SER A 412 -11.09 0.02 12.45
CA SER A 412 -11.08 0.28 13.89
C SER A 412 -12.48 0.53 14.48
N ALA A 413 -13.49 0.77 13.63
CA ALA A 413 -14.88 0.91 14.04
C ALA A 413 -15.48 -0.47 14.33
N ARG A 414 -15.14 -1.06 15.48
CA ARG A 414 -15.56 -2.43 15.85
C ARG A 414 -17.05 -2.51 16.15
N ASP A 415 -17.61 -1.43 16.68
CA ASP A 415 -19.04 -1.24 16.94
C ASP A 415 -19.89 -1.47 15.69
N ILE A 416 -19.48 -0.95 14.54
CA ILE A 416 -20.23 -1.16 13.29
C ILE A 416 -20.27 -2.63 12.86
N TYR A 417 -19.25 -3.44 13.19
CA TYR A 417 -19.25 -4.85 12.87
C TYR A 417 -20.26 -5.62 13.72
N GLU A 418 -20.46 -5.18 14.97
CA GLU A 418 -21.49 -5.71 15.86
C GLU A 418 -22.89 -5.36 15.33
N VAL A 419 -23.09 -4.13 14.85
CA VAL A 419 -24.32 -3.67 14.18
C VAL A 419 -24.61 -4.46 12.90
N LEU A 420 -23.62 -4.65 12.03
CA LEU A 420 -23.78 -5.43 10.81
C LEU A 420 -24.20 -6.88 11.13
N LEU A 421 -23.58 -7.47 12.15
CA LEU A 421 -23.91 -8.82 12.60
C LEU A 421 -25.34 -8.91 13.15
N SER A 422 -25.80 -7.94 13.94
CA SER A 422 -27.18 -7.93 14.47
C SER A 422 -28.25 -7.82 13.38
N HIS A 423 -27.90 -7.23 12.24
CA HIS A 423 -28.75 -7.16 11.05
C HIS A 423 -28.62 -8.35 10.10
N ASN A 424 -27.91 -9.41 10.50
CA ASN A 424 -27.64 -10.59 9.66
C ASN A 424 -26.94 -10.25 8.33
N VAL A 425 -26.11 -9.20 8.32
CA VAL A 425 -25.20 -8.94 7.20
C VAL A 425 -24.14 -10.05 7.21
N GLU A 426 -23.84 -10.59 6.04
CA GLU A 426 -22.81 -11.61 5.90
C GLU A 426 -21.43 -11.00 6.22
N LEU A 427 -20.71 -11.62 7.15
CA LEU A 427 -19.36 -11.21 7.54
C LEU A 427 -18.43 -12.42 7.47
N ILE A 428 -17.36 -12.31 6.69
CA ILE A 428 -16.39 -13.39 6.51
C ILE A 428 -15.14 -13.08 7.35
N PRO A 429 -14.70 -13.98 8.26
CA PRO A 429 -13.42 -13.85 8.93
C PRO A 429 -12.29 -13.74 7.91
N LYS A 430 -11.37 -12.80 8.14
CA LYS A 430 -10.26 -12.55 7.23
C LYS A 430 -8.94 -12.58 7.99
N ASP A 431 -7.96 -13.28 7.41
CA ASP A 431 -6.59 -13.29 7.91
C ASP A 431 -5.99 -11.87 7.94
N PHE A 432 -5.22 -11.62 8.99
CA PHE A 432 -4.51 -10.36 9.22
C PHE A 432 -3.16 -10.64 9.88
N ALA A 433 -2.42 -9.60 10.23
CA ALA A 433 -1.13 -9.76 10.88
C ALA A 433 -1.11 -9.02 12.23
N VAL A 434 -0.38 -9.59 13.19
CA VAL A 434 -0.16 -8.98 14.51
C VAL A 434 1.30 -9.07 14.87
N GLY A 435 1.77 -8.17 15.72
CA GLY A 435 3.09 -8.31 16.30
C GLY A 435 3.49 -7.14 17.16
N LEU A 436 4.80 -6.85 17.15
CA LEU A 436 5.43 -5.83 18.00
C LEU A 436 5.99 -4.73 17.11
N ARG A 437 6.11 -3.50 17.63
CA ARG A 437 6.79 -2.44 16.90
C ARG A 437 8.24 -2.33 17.34
N ILE A 438 9.17 -2.51 16.42
CA ILE A 438 10.60 -2.34 16.66
C ILE A 438 11.01 -0.89 16.40
N GLU A 439 11.89 -0.35 17.24
CA GLU A 439 12.48 0.97 17.09
C GLU A 439 14.01 0.90 17.21
N HIS A 440 14.69 1.68 16.38
CA HIS A 440 16.14 1.83 16.34
C HIS A 440 16.51 3.30 16.19
N PRO A 441 17.73 3.72 16.58
CA PRO A 441 18.29 4.98 16.11
C PRO A 441 18.29 5.04 14.57
N GLN A 442 17.77 6.13 13.99
CA GLN A 442 17.72 6.31 12.54
C GLN A 442 19.12 6.36 11.93
N GLU A 443 20.11 6.87 12.65
CA GLU A 443 21.51 6.88 12.23
C GLU A 443 22.04 5.46 12.01
N LEU A 444 21.71 4.52 12.89
CA LEU A 444 22.07 3.10 12.72
C LEU A 444 21.48 2.53 11.43
N ILE A 445 20.20 2.78 11.17
CA ILE A 445 19.55 2.32 9.93
C ILE A 445 20.18 2.99 8.69
N ASN A 446 20.54 4.28 8.77
CA ASN A 446 21.26 4.96 7.71
C ASN A 446 22.61 4.30 7.45
N SER A 447 23.38 3.97 8.49
CA SER A 447 24.66 3.26 8.36
C SER A 447 24.51 1.85 7.78
N ILE A 448 23.47 1.11 8.18
CA ILE A 448 23.20 -0.23 7.65
C ILE A 448 22.87 -0.16 6.14
N GLN A 449 22.02 0.79 5.74
CA GLN A 449 21.55 0.89 4.34
C GLN A 449 22.57 1.56 3.41
N TYR A 450 23.28 2.58 3.89
CA TYR A 450 24.09 3.48 3.06
C TYR A 450 25.58 3.50 3.40
N ALA A 451 26.02 2.80 4.45
CA ALA A 451 27.42 2.75 4.89
C ALA A 451 28.02 4.16 5.04
N GLU A 452 29.10 4.46 4.30
CA GLU A 452 29.82 5.74 4.34
C GLU A 452 28.94 6.95 3.93
N LEU A 453 27.89 6.73 3.14
CA LEU A 453 26.97 7.77 2.71
C LEU A 453 25.92 8.11 3.77
N ALA A 454 25.92 7.47 4.94
CA ALA A 454 24.94 7.74 5.99
C ALA A 454 24.93 9.20 6.45
N SER A 455 26.09 9.87 6.42
CA SER A 455 26.24 11.30 6.73
C SER A 455 25.50 12.20 5.73
N GLU A 456 25.41 11.80 4.46
CA GLU A 456 24.72 12.53 3.38
C GLU A 456 23.19 12.58 3.53
N VAL A 457 22.62 11.88 4.51
CA VAL A 457 21.18 11.98 4.84
C VAL A 457 20.87 13.32 5.51
N CYS A 458 21.80 13.86 6.32
CA CYS A 458 21.68 15.12 7.06
C CYS A 458 20.31 15.35 7.71
N HIS A 459 19.80 14.40 8.50
CA HIS A 459 18.48 14.47 9.16
C HIS A 459 17.32 14.77 8.17
N GLY A 460 17.39 14.20 6.97
CA GLY A 460 16.40 14.36 5.90
C GLY A 460 16.60 15.59 5.00
N ARG A 461 17.62 16.41 5.26
CA ARG A 461 17.96 17.60 4.45
C ARG A 461 19.03 17.35 3.40
N GLY A 462 19.69 16.20 3.45
CA GLY A 462 20.81 15.92 2.57
C GLY A 462 20.39 15.41 1.19
N LYS A 463 21.37 15.10 0.34
CA LYS A 463 21.14 14.73 -1.06
C LYS A 463 20.45 13.38 -1.21
N ILE A 464 20.65 12.46 -0.26
CA ILE A 464 20.07 11.12 -0.28
C ILE A 464 18.85 11.02 0.63
N PRO A 465 17.87 10.15 0.31
CA PRO A 465 16.68 9.97 1.14
C PRO A 465 17.03 9.39 2.51
N VAL A 466 16.16 9.61 3.50
CA VAL A 466 16.28 8.95 4.81
C VAL A 466 16.06 7.45 4.62
N ALA A 467 16.97 6.65 5.19
CA ALA A 467 17.05 5.23 4.91
C ALA A 467 15.79 4.49 5.35
N ASP A 468 15.26 3.67 4.43
CA ASP A 468 14.15 2.78 4.66
C ASP A 468 14.60 1.31 4.55
N TYR A 469 13.87 0.41 5.22
CA TYR A 469 14.04 -1.03 5.04
C TYR A 469 12.70 -1.72 4.81
N LYS A 470 12.78 -2.89 4.19
CA LYS A 470 11.68 -3.83 4.06
C LYS A 470 12.24 -5.24 4.16
N VAL A 471 11.84 -5.96 5.19
CA VAL A 471 12.25 -7.34 5.47
C VAL A 471 11.03 -8.26 5.49
N ALA A 472 11.21 -9.50 5.05
CA ALA A 472 10.16 -10.52 5.07
C ALA A 472 10.80 -11.90 5.14
N ASN A 473 10.33 -12.72 6.07
CA ASN A 473 10.76 -14.08 6.29
C ASN A 473 9.55 -15.01 6.19
N TYR A 474 9.73 -16.14 5.50
CA TYR A 474 8.73 -17.22 5.45
C TYR A 474 9.30 -18.36 6.27
N ILE A 475 8.52 -18.80 7.25
CA ILE A 475 8.87 -19.78 8.24
C ILE A 475 8.10 -21.04 7.93
N ASP A 476 8.80 -22.15 7.73
CA ASP A 476 8.19 -23.46 7.57
C ASP A 476 8.19 -24.22 8.91
N LYS A 477 7.29 -25.19 9.06
CA LYS A 477 7.19 -26.02 10.27
C LYS A 477 8.49 -26.71 10.67
N GLU A 478 9.37 -27.02 9.72
CA GLU A 478 10.65 -27.67 10.00
C GLU A 478 11.66 -26.74 10.68
N ASP A 479 11.46 -25.42 10.57
CA ASP A 479 12.37 -24.43 11.13
C ASP A 479 12.13 -24.17 12.63
N PHE A 480 11.00 -24.62 13.20
CA PHE A 480 10.65 -24.49 14.63
C PHE A 480 10.09 -25.79 15.21
N ASN A 481 10.53 -26.15 16.41
CA ASN A 481 9.88 -27.18 17.22
C ASN A 481 8.51 -26.65 17.70
N ASP A 482 7.52 -26.67 16.81
CA ASP A 482 6.16 -26.26 17.14
C ASP A 482 5.53 -27.32 18.07
N VAL A 483 5.41 -26.96 19.35
CA VAL A 483 4.72 -27.77 20.37
C VAL A 483 3.20 -27.55 20.29
N SER A 484 2.72 -26.64 19.43
CA SER A 484 1.30 -26.25 19.40
C SER A 484 0.47 -27.05 18.39
N ASP A 485 -0.71 -27.46 18.83
CA ASP A 485 -1.72 -28.19 18.07
C ASP A 485 -2.45 -27.28 17.03
N SER A 486 -1.88 -26.12 16.70
CA SER A 486 -2.53 -25.09 15.86
C SER A 486 -2.66 -25.50 14.39
N GLY A 487 -1.97 -26.54 13.96
CA GLY A 487 -2.08 -27.09 12.60
C GLY A 487 -1.69 -26.11 11.48
N VAL A 488 -1.01 -25.00 11.80
CA VAL A 488 -0.50 -24.00 10.83
C VAL A 488 0.87 -24.44 10.33
N THR A 489 1.00 -24.71 9.02
CA THR A 489 2.22 -25.31 8.45
C THR A 489 3.31 -24.31 8.11
N ASN A 490 2.94 -23.07 7.77
CA ASN A 490 3.88 -22.03 7.35
C ASN A 490 3.38 -20.69 7.89
N ARG A 491 4.30 -19.84 8.34
CA ARG A 491 4.00 -18.46 8.77
C ARG A 491 4.85 -17.48 7.98
N SER A 492 4.31 -16.29 7.77
CA SER A 492 5.08 -15.17 7.23
C SER A 492 5.23 -14.10 8.30
N CYS A 493 6.47 -13.66 8.50
CA CYS A 493 6.80 -12.53 9.35
C CYS A 493 7.44 -11.45 8.50
N TYR A 494 7.00 -10.20 8.62
CA TYR A 494 7.51 -9.13 7.78
C TYR A 494 7.44 -7.77 8.48
N SER A 495 8.28 -6.83 8.02
CA SER A 495 8.17 -5.45 8.42
C SER A 495 6.97 -4.78 7.73
N PHE A 496 6.12 -4.14 8.52
CA PHE A 496 4.96 -3.38 8.09
C PHE A 496 5.04 -1.95 8.60
N CYS A 497 4.49 -1.01 7.82
CA CYS A 497 4.45 0.41 8.14
C CYS A 497 5.80 1.00 8.65
N MET A 498 6.94 0.60 8.09
CA MET A 498 8.26 1.13 8.50
C MET A 498 8.34 2.64 8.24
N CYS A 499 8.48 3.45 9.29
CA CYS A 499 8.51 4.90 9.28
C CYS A 499 9.93 5.41 9.56
N PRO A 500 10.69 5.84 8.53
CA PRO A 500 11.98 6.46 8.74
C PRO A 500 11.84 7.81 9.43
N GLY A 501 12.76 8.11 10.34
CA GLY A 501 12.81 9.37 11.07
C GLY A 501 11.45 9.73 11.66
N GLY A 502 10.80 8.73 12.25
CA GLY A 502 9.43 8.76 12.72
C GLY A 502 9.29 8.66 14.23
N GLN A 503 8.07 8.39 14.67
CA GLN A 503 7.68 8.20 16.05
C GLN A 503 6.63 7.07 16.16
N VAL A 504 6.69 6.32 17.25
CA VAL A 504 5.64 5.38 17.67
C VAL A 504 4.49 6.19 18.25
N VAL A 505 3.25 5.84 17.88
CA VAL A 505 2.04 6.54 18.31
C VAL A 505 1.01 5.57 18.86
N LEU A 506 0.17 6.06 19.78
CA LEU A 506 -0.94 5.29 20.33
C LEU A 506 -2.13 5.33 19.38
N THR A 507 -2.66 4.18 18.98
CA THR A 507 -3.86 4.04 18.11
C THR A 507 -5.01 3.37 18.84
N SER A 508 -5.04 3.50 20.16
CA SER A 508 -6.08 2.92 21.02
C SER A 508 -7.37 3.71 20.90
N THR A 509 -8.49 2.98 20.88
CA THR A 509 -9.85 3.53 20.80
C THR A 509 -10.60 3.39 22.12
N SER A 510 -9.99 2.73 23.11
CA SER A 510 -10.54 2.55 24.46
C SER A 510 -9.44 2.78 25.50
N PRO A 511 -9.74 3.31 26.70
CA PRO A 511 -8.76 3.48 27.78
C PRO A 511 -8.21 2.16 28.34
N SER A 512 -8.96 1.06 28.18
CA SER A 512 -8.58 -0.27 28.67
C SER A 512 -7.71 -1.06 27.68
N GLU A 513 -7.40 -0.49 26.52
CA GLU A 513 -6.72 -1.15 25.42
C GLU A 513 -5.44 -0.37 25.06
N ILE A 514 -4.38 -1.09 24.70
CA ILE A 514 -3.19 -0.52 24.08
C ILE A 514 -3.00 -1.15 22.70
N CYS A 515 -3.10 -0.32 21.67
CA CYS A 515 -2.58 -0.58 20.33
C CYS A 515 -1.68 0.58 19.94
N ILE A 516 -0.58 0.26 19.24
CA ILE A 516 0.34 1.25 18.70
C ILE A 516 0.40 1.17 17.18
N ASN A 517 0.87 2.25 16.57
CA ASN A 517 1.33 2.33 15.19
C ASN A 517 2.48 3.34 15.14
N GLY A 518 2.73 3.99 14.01
CA GLY A 518 3.75 5.01 13.91
C GLY A 518 3.60 5.90 12.70
N MET A 519 4.27 7.03 12.80
CA MET A 519 4.13 8.15 11.88
C MET A 519 5.48 8.79 11.62
N SER A 520 5.59 9.55 10.55
CA SER A 520 6.69 10.48 10.34
C SER A 520 6.15 11.80 9.80
N PHE A 521 6.90 12.87 10.05
CA PHE A 521 6.70 14.14 9.35
C PHE A 521 7.33 14.09 7.97
N SER A 522 6.97 15.02 7.10
CA SER A 522 7.41 15.11 5.70
C SER A 522 8.93 15.11 5.55
N ARG A 523 9.66 15.66 6.53
CA ARG A 523 11.13 15.68 6.55
C ARG A 523 11.78 14.39 7.05
N ARG A 524 11.05 13.52 7.75
CA ARG A 524 11.58 12.30 8.41
C ARG A 524 12.86 12.58 9.22
N ALA A 525 12.80 13.62 10.05
CA ALA A 525 13.95 14.16 10.78
C ALA A 525 14.03 13.70 12.26
N SER A 526 13.13 12.82 12.70
CA SER A 526 13.23 12.25 14.07
C SER A 526 14.50 11.41 14.21
N LYS A 527 14.96 11.25 15.45
CA LYS A 527 16.10 10.41 15.80
C LYS A 527 15.85 8.91 15.59
N TRP A 528 14.60 8.51 15.37
CA TRP A 528 14.15 7.13 15.46
C TRP A 528 13.64 6.60 14.13
N ALA A 529 13.99 5.36 13.80
CA ALA A 529 13.37 4.54 12.77
C ALA A 529 12.48 3.52 13.47
N ASN A 530 11.26 3.30 13.01
CA ASN A 530 10.41 2.25 13.59
C ASN A 530 9.60 1.49 12.55
N ALA A 531 9.29 0.22 12.82
CA ALA A 531 8.41 -0.62 11.99
C ALA A 531 7.63 -1.59 12.86
N ALA A 532 6.46 -2.00 12.38
CA ALA A 532 5.80 -3.17 12.94
C ALA A 532 6.49 -4.44 12.39
N LEU A 533 6.92 -5.34 13.26
CA LEU A 533 7.30 -6.70 12.89
C LEU A 533 6.11 -7.59 13.18
N VAL A 534 5.46 -8.07 12.12
CA VAL A 534 4.14 -8.71 12.23
C VAL A 534 4.15 -10.09 11.61
N VAL A 535 3.41 -11.00 12.25
CA VAL A 535 3.19 -12.38 11.85
C VAL A 535 1.74 -12.54 11.42
N THR A 536 1.54 -13.25 10.31
CA THR A 536 0.18 -13.57 9.84
C THR A 536 -0.52 -14.53 10.80
N VAL A 537 -1.74 -14.18 11.20
CA VAL A 537 -2.65 -14.98 12.02
C VAL A 537 -3.91 -15.31 11.24
N THR A 538 -4.41 -16.52 11.47
CA THR A 538 -5.51 -17.14 10.71
C THR A 538 -6.64 -17.56 11.64
N THR A 539 -7.75 -18.02 11.07
CA THR A 539 -8.88 -18.57 11.85
C THR A 539 -8.46 -19.67 12.84
N LYS A 540 -7.48 -20.51 12.48
CA LYS A 540 -6.93 -21.55 13.37
C LYS A 540 -6.32 -20.97 14.66
N ASP A 541 -5.67 -19.82 14.56
CA ASP A 541 -5.08 -19.14 15.72
C ASP A 541 -6.15 -18.57 16.65
N PHE A 542 -7.31 -18.20 16.10
CA PHE A 542 -8.44 -17.68 16.87
C PHE A 542 -9.16 -18.84 17.57
N GLU A 543 -9.39 -19.95 16.85
CA GLU A 543 -10.02 -21.16 17.37
C GLU A 543 -9.19 -21.79 18.51
N ALA A 544 -7.86 -21.74 18.44
CA ALA A 544 -6.98 -22.19 19.50
C ALA A 544 -7.16 -21.42 20.83
N LEU A 545 -7.76 -20.23 20.78
CA LEU A 545 -8.15 -19.43 21.95
C LEU A 545 -9.66 -19.50 22.25
N ASN A 546 -10.37 -20.47 21.66
CA ASN A 546 -11.82 -20.64 21.74
C ASN A 546 -12.62 -19.43 21.21
N TYR A 547 -12.07 -18.69 20.26
CA TYR A 547 -12.77 -17.62 19.56
C TYR A 547 -13.39 -18.13 18.27
N TYR A 548 -14.72 -18.20 18.25
CA TYR A 548 -15.50 -18.65 17.10
C TYR A 548 -16.40 -17.54 16.53
N GLY A 549 -16.83 -17.73 15.28
CA GLY A 549 -17.77 -16.88 14.57
C GLY A 549 -17.13 -15.72 13.78
N PRO A 550 -17.95 -14.90 13.08
CA PRO A 550 -17.45 -13.87 12.16
C PRO A 550 -16.52 -12.83 12.80
N LEU A 551 -16.72 -12.51 14.08
CA LEU A 551 -15.95 -11.51 14.82
C LEU A 551 -14.80 -12.12 15.64
N ALA A 552 -14.42 -13.38 15.41
CA ALA A 552 -13.32 -14.03 16.13
C ALA A 552 -12.01 -13.24 16.04
N GLY A 553 -11.67 -12.72 14.86
CA GLY A 553 -10.49 -11.87 14.68
C GLY A 553 -10.55 -10.55 15.48
N VAL A 554 -11.74 -9.96 15.64
CA VAL A 554 -11.93 -8.75 16.48
C VAL A 554 -11.70 -9.06 17.96
N LYS A 555 -12.20 -10.21 18.44
CA LYS A 555 -11.96 -10.69 19.81
C LYS A 555 -10.48 -10.94 20.05
N PHE A 556 -9.79 -11.57 19.10
CA PHE A 556 -8.35 -11.80 19.13
C PHE A 556 -7.58 -10.48 19.27
N GLN A 557 -7.91 -9.45 18.48
CA GLN A 557 -7.29 -8.13 18.62
C GLN A 557 -7.53 -7.51 20.01
N ARG A 558 -8.78 -7.51 20.49
CA ARG A 558 -9.16 -6.95 21.81
C ARG A 558 -8.40 -7.62 22.96
N GLU A 559 -8.23 -8.94 22.91
CA GLU A 559 -7.52 -9.72 23.93
C GLU A 559 -6.08 -9.23 24.11
N PHE A 560 -5.31 -9.16 23.02
CA PHE A 560 -3.90 -8.74 23.09
C PHE A 560 -3.73 -7.24 23.35
N GLU A 561 -4.68 -6.41 22.91
CA GLU A 561 -4.69 -4.98 23.25
C GLU A 561 -4.94 -4.74 24.75
N LYS A 562 -5.86 -5.48 25.38
CA LYS A 562 -6.08 -5.42 26.84
C LYS A 562 -4.90 -5.99 27.61
N ARG A 563 -4.33 -7.09 27.14
CA ARG A 563 -3.14 -7.68 27.76
C ARG A 563 -1.94 -6.73 27.74
N ALA A 564 -1.71 -6.05 26.62
CA ALA A 564 -0.69 -5.02 26.52
C ALA A 564 -0.94 -3.85 27.49
N ALA A 565 -2.20 -3.42 27.66
CA ALA A 565 -2.57 -2.39 28.62
C ALA A 565 -2.26 -2.79 30.08
N MET A 566 -2.58 -4.04 30.46
CA MET A 566 -2.29 -4.59 31.77
C MET A 566 -0.76 -4.68 32.02
N MET A 567 0.00 -5.19 31.05
CA MET A 567 1.46 -5.28 31.14
C MET A 567 2.11 -3.89 31.23
N GLY A 568 1.56 -2.90 30.53
CA GLY A 568 1.97 -1.50 30.60
C GLY A 568 1.72 -0.84 31.96
N GLY A 569 0.79 -1.35 32.76
CA GLY A 569 0.44 -0.79 34.08
C GLY A 569 -0.47 0.44 34.02
N GLY A 570 -1.21 0.63 32.92
CA GLY A 570 -2.16 1.74 32.77
C GLY A 570 -1.55 3.07 32.30
N ASN A 571 -2.39 4.13 32.28
CA ASN A 571 -2.04 5.48 31.83
C ASN A 571 -1.42 5.54 30.41
N PHE A 572 -1.84 4.63 29.53
CA PHE A 572 -1.32 4.46 28.17
C PHE A 572 0.19 4.19 28.10
N THR A 573 0.79 3.67 29.17
CA THR A 573 2.19 3.27 29.18
C THR A 573 2.37 1.99 28.36
N VAL A 574 3.27 1.98 27.38
CA VAL A 574 3.47 0.83 26.49
C VAL A 574 4.47 -0.17 27.11
N PRO A 575 4.15 -1.47 27.16
CA PRO A 575 5.13 -2.48 27.56
C PRO A 575 6.22 -2.58 26.50
N VAL A 576 7.49 -2.61 26.91
CA VAL A 576 8.66 -2.69 26.02
C VAL A 576 9.65 -3.74 26.49
N GLN A 577 10.46 -4.25 25.56
CA GLN A 577 11.57 -5.15 25.83
C GLN A 577 12.68 -4.90 24.82
N THR A 578 13.95 -4.93 25.24
CA THR A 578 15.06 -4.85 24.27
C THR A 578 15.06 -6.11 23.40
N VAL A 579 15.55 -5.99 22.17
CA VAL A 579 15.55 -7.13 21.22
C VAL A 579 16.40 -8.29 21.76
N THR A 580 17.54 -7.99 22.39
CA THR A 580 18.42 -9.00 23.00
C THR A 580 17.72 -9.77 24.12
N ASP A 581 17.07 -9.08 25.06
CA ASP A 581 16.30 -9.68 26.15
C ASP A 581 15.12 -10.51 25.64
N PHE A 582 14.44 -10.03 24.59
CA PHE A 582 13.33 -10.76 23.97
C PHE A 582 13.80 -12.09 23.35
N LEU A 583 14.96 -12.11 22.69
CA LEU A 583 15.55 -13.32 22.13
C LEU A 583 16.01 -14.31 23.21
N GLU A 584 16.55 -13.80 24.32
CA GLU A 584 17.04 -14.62 25.44
C GLU A 584 15.96 -15.08 26.43
N ASN A 585 14.69 -14.66 26.26
CA ASN A 585 13.60 -14.88 27.22
C ASN A 585 13.89 -14.32 28.62
N LYS A 586 14.55 -13.16 28.71
CA LYS A 586 14.91 -12.54 30.00
C LYS A 586 14.33 -11.16 30.14
N LEU A 587 14.13 -10.73 31.38
CA LEU A 587 13.92 -9.32 31.72
C LEU A 587 15.17 -8.85 32.46
N SER A 588 16.27 -8.69 31.74
CA SER A 588 17.58 -8.43 32.35
C SER A 588 17.72 -6.96 32.76
N VAL A 589 17.03 -6.07 32.05
CA VAL A 589 17.28 -4.63 32.11
C VAL A 589 16.17 -3.90 32.87
N THR A 590 16.53 -3.22 33.96
CA THR A 590 15.65 -2.27 34.68
C THR A 590 15.57 -0.89 34.02
N SER A 591 16.56 -0.52 33.19
CA SER A 591 16.65 0.76 32.47
C SER A 591 16.54 0.58 30.96
N VAL A 592 15.37 0.87 30.39
CA VAL A 592 15.13 0.75 28.94
C VAL A 592 15.79 1.89 28.14
N PRO A 593 16.23 1.65 26.90
CA PRO A 593 16.68 2.71 26.00
C PRO A 593 15.62 3.81 25.83
N PRO A 594 16.03 5.04 25.49
CA PRO A 594 15.09 6.09 25.12
C PRO A 594 14.20 5.65 23.95
N SER A 595 12.96 6.15 23.93
CA SER A 595 11.96 5.82 22.92
C SER A 595 11.38 7.10 22.32
N SER A 596 10.90 7.03 21.08
CA SER A 596 10.09 8.10 20.49
C SER A 596 8.69 8.21 21.10
N TYR A 597 8.23 7.17 21.79
CA TYR A 597 6.88 7.08 22.36
C TYR A 597 6.72 7.99 23.59
N ARG A 598 5.86 9.00 23.46
CA ARG A 598 5.80 10.12 24.42
C ARG A 598 4.99 9.85 25.70
N LEU A 599 4.09 8.87 25.70
CA LEU A 599 3.21 8.59 26.85
C LEU A 599 3.90 7.75 27.94
N GLY A 600 5.11 7.26 27.65
CA GLY A 600 5.92 6.47 28.56
C GLY A 600 5.97 5.00 28.18
N VAL A 601 7.09 4.37 28.53
CA VAL A 601 7.35 2.96 28.27
C VAL A 601 7.69 2.26 29.59
N LYS A 602 7.38 0.96 29.68
CA LYS A 602 7.66 0.14 30.86
C LYS A 602 8.26 -1.20 30.44
N ALA A 603 9.38 -1.59 31.03
CA ALA A 603 9.97 -2.91 30.80
C ALA A 603 8.97 -4.02 31.17
N ALA A 604 8.70 -4.93 30.24
CA ALA A 604 7.81 -6.07 30.44
C ALA A 604 8.21 -7.27 29.56
N ASN A 605 7.78 -8.46 29.96
CA ASN A 605 8.07 -9.71 29.25
C ASN A 605 7.19 -9.86 27.99
N LEU A 606 7.59 -9.23 26.88
CA LEU A 606 6.82 -9.26 25.63
C LEU A 606 6.72 -10.67 25.02
N HIS A 607 7.62 -11.59 25.35
CA HIS A 607 7.51 -13.00 24.95
C HIS A 607 6.27 -13.71 25.50
N GLN A 608 5.68 -13.19 26.58
CA GLN A 608 4.43 -13.72 27.14
C GLN A 608 3.19 -13.09 26.49
N LEU A 609 3.32 -12.00 25.73
CA LEU A 609 2.19 -11.20 25.26
C LEU A 609 1.32 -11.97 24.26
N PHE A 610 1.94 -12.56 23.24
CA PHE A 610 1.27 -13.37 22.23
C PHE A 610 1.36 -14.87 22.52
N PRO A 611 0.58 -15.71 21.83
CA PRO A 611 0.74 -17.16 21.89
C PRO A 611 2.15 -17.56 21.46
N ILE A 612 2.66 -18.67 22.03
CA ILE A 612 4.06 -19.09 21.88
C ILE A 612 4.49 -19.18 20.41
N HIS A 613 3.64 -19.66 19.51
CA HIS A 613 3.93 -19.79 18.09
C HIS A 613 4.15 -18.44 17.37
N VAL A 614 3.45 -17.37 17.79
CA VAL A 614 3.66 -16.02 17.23
C VAL A 614 4.98 -15.47 17.75
N THR A 615 5.24 -15.62 19.05
CA THR A 615 6.47 -15.18 19.71
C THR A 615 7.70 -15.83 19.07
N GLU A 616 7.70 -17.15 18.89
CA GLU A 616 8.82 -17.89 18.27
C GLU A 616 9.02 -17.50 16.80
N ALA A 617 7.94 -17.28 16.05
CA ALA A 617 8.03 -16.79 14.68
C ALA A 617 8.68 -15.39 14.59
N LEU A 618 8.36 -14.50 15.53
CA LEU A 618 9.00 -13.18 15.63
C LEU A 618 10.49 -13.31 15.96
N LYS A 619 10.87 -14.14 16.93
CA LYS A 619 12.27 -14.35 17.32
C LYS A 619 13.12 -14.88 16.17
N HIS A 620 12.64 -15.92 15.48
CA HIS A 620 13.37 -16.45 14.34
C HIS A 620 13.56 -15.41 13.24
N SER A 621 12.49 -14.66 12.97
CA SER A 621 12.53 -13.67 11.91
C SER A 621 13.47 -12.53 12.25
N LEU A 622 13.56 -12.11 13.52
CA LEU A 622 14.58 -11.16 13.99
C LEU A 622 16.01 -11.64 13.68
N VAL A 623 16.32 -12.90 13.97
CA VAL A 623 17.64 -13.50 13.67
C VAL A 623 17.92 -13.53 12.17
N THR A 624 16.91 -13.83 11.35
CA THR A 624 17.04 -13.79 9.89
C THR A 624 17.20 -12.36 9.38
N PHE A 625 16.47 -11.39 9.94
CA PHE A 625 16.56 -9.99 9.55
C PHE A 625 17.91 -9.40 9.89
N ASP A 626 18.55 -9.81 10.98
CA ASP A 626 19.92 -9.40 11.30
C ASP A 626 20.95 -9.96 10.30
N LYS A 627 20.73 -11.15 9.73
CA LYS A 627 21.56 -11.65 8.62
C LYS A 627 21.40 -10.81 7.35
N GLU A 628 20.20 -10.29 7.09
CA GLU A 628 19.94 -9.40 5.95
C GLU A 628 20.43 -7.96 6.19
N LEU A 629 20.34 -7.50 7.44
CA LEU A 629 20.67 -6.17 7.92
C LEU A 629 21.59 -6.28 9.14
N PRO A 630 22.91 -6.54 8.95
CA PRO A 630 23.82 -6.76 10.07
C PRO A 630 23.85 -5.58 11.05
N GLY A 631 23.56 -5.85 12.32
CA GLY A 631 23.42 -4.82 13.36
C GLY A 631 21.98 -4.40 13.65
N PHE A 632 20.99 -5.06 13.02
CA PHE A 632 19.58 -4.88 13.33
C PHE A 632 19.23 -5.37 14.74
N ILE A 633 19.94 -6.39 15.23
CA ILE A 633 19.94 -6.78 16.65
C ILE A 633 21.04 -6.00 17.35
N CYS A 634 20.67 -5.08 18.23
CA CYS A 634 21.59 -4.31 19.06
C CYS A 634 20.96 -3.93 20.40
N ASN A 635 21.76 -3.44 21.34
CA ASN A 635 21.29 -3.05 22.67
C ASN A 635 20.34 -1.84 22.66
N ASP A 636 20.41 -1.02 21.61
CA ASP A 636 19.54 0.15 21.43
C ASP A 636 18.22 -0.20 20.71
N ALA A 637 18.07 -1.44 20.24
CA ALA A 637 16.85 -1.88 19.55
C ALA A 637 15.75 -2.22 20.58
N LEU A 638 14.62 -1.55 20.47
CA LEU A 638 13.52 -1.64 21.44
C LEU A 638 12.23 -2.15 20.78
N LEU A 639 11.69 -3.25 21.29
CA LEU A 639 10.37 -3.77 20.92
C LEU A 639 9.32 -3.12 21.81
N HIS A 640 8.22 -2.69 21.19
CA HIS A 640 7.11 -2.01 21.81
C HIS A 640 5.82 -2.78 21.59
N GLY A 641 5.00 -2.86 22.65
CA GLY A 641 3.55 -3.03 22.64
C GLY A 641 2.97 -4.00 21.63
N VAL A 642 1.69 -3.83 21.29
CA VAL A 642 1.06 -4.62 20.23
C VAL A 642 0.67 -3.74 19.06
N GLU A 643 0.93 -4.25 17.87
CA GLU A 643 0.39 -3.76 16.63
C GLU A 643 -0.54 -4.83 16.06
N THR A 644 -1.83 -4.71 16.38
CA THR A 644 -2.89 -5.70 16.09
C THR A 644 -3.78 -5.32 14.91
N ARG A 645 -3.72 -4.05 14.49
CA ARG A 645 -4.66 -3.45 13.53
C ARG A 645 -3.97 -3.16 12.19
N THR A 646 -3.32 -4.16 11.59
CA THR A 646 -2.59 -4.00 10.31
C THR A 646 -3.50 -3.99 9.08
N SER A 647 -4.66 -4.65 9.19
CA SER A 647 -5.71 -4.74 8.17
C SER A 647 -7.01 -5.18 8.83
N SER A 648 -8.14 -5.12 8.11
CA SER A 648 -9.41 -5.61 8.64
C SER A 648 -9.37 -7.10 9.00
N PRO A 649 -9.91 -7.48 10.19
CA PRO A 649 -10.08 -8.87 10.61
C PRO A 649 -11.30 -9.55 9.97
N ILE A 650 -12.09 -8.80 9.19
CA ILE A 650 -13.28 -9.27 8.51
C ILE A 650 -13.31 -8.76 7.05
N GLN A 651 -14.08 -9.45 6.22
CA GLN A 651 -14.48 -8.99 4.90
C GLN A 651 -16.01 -8.91 4.85
N ILE A 652 -16.53 -7.79 4.34
CA ILE A 652 -17.96 -7.60 4.10
C ILE A 652 -18.22 -7.89 2.62
N PRO A 653 -18.84 -9.02 2.24
CA PRO A 653 -18.97 -9.40 0.84
C PRO A 653 -19.79 -8.40 0.04
N ARG A 654 -19.31 -8.07 -1.15
CA ARG A 654 -19.97 -7.20 -2.11
C ARG A 654 -19.77 -7.70 -3.54
N ASN A 655 -20.65 -7.28 -4.44
CA ASN A 655 -20.53 -7.56 -5.86
C ASN A 655 -19.37 -6.74 -6.48
N GLY A 656 -18.56 -7.37 -7.33
CA GLY A 656 -17.35 -6.76 -7.89
C GLY A 656 -17.58 -5.59 -8.86
N ASP A 657 -18.75 -5.55 -9.51
CA ASP A 657 -19.07 -4.54 -10.53
C ASP A 657 -19.91 -3.40 -9.95
N THR A 658 -20.90 -3.74 -9.12
CA THR A 658 -21.85 -2.77 -8.53
C THR A 658 -21.41 -2.24 -7.16
N TYR A 659 -20.44 -2.89 -6.51
CA TYR A 659 -19.95 -2.58 -5.16
C TYR A 659 -21.03 -2.71 -4.06
N GLU A 660 -22.22 -3.20 -4.42
CA GLU A 660 -23.35 -3.41 -3.50
C GLU A 660 -23.14 -4.68 -2.68
N CYS A 661 -23.46 -4.63 -1.38
CA CYS A 661 -23.37 -5.75 -0.47
C CYS A 661 -24.26 -6.91 -0.94
N THR A 662 -23.77 -8.14 -0.82
CA THR A 662 -24.48 -9.34 -1.30
C THR A 662 -25.72 -9.67 -0.46
N SER A 663 -25.66 -9.42 0.86
CA SER A 663 -26.74 -9.75 1.79
C SER A 663 -27.77 -8.63 1.94
N VAL A 664 -27.39 -7.37 1.73
CA VAL A 664 -28.27 -6.20 1.91
C VAL A 664 -28.12 -5.19 0.76
N LYS A 665 -29.23 -4.93 0.07
CA LYS A 665 -29.27 -3.97 -1.05
C LYS A 665 -29.17 -2.53 -0.54
N GLY A 666 -28.60 -1.63 -1.34
CA GLY A 666 -28.39 -0.23 -0.98
C GLY A 666 -27.23 0.04 -0.02
N LEU A 667 -26.55 -1.00 0.48
CA LEU A 667 -25.34 -0.90 1.29
C LEU A 667 -24.10 -1.13 0.41
N TYR A 668 -23.11 -0.26 0.49
CA TYR A 668 -21.89 -0.30 -0.33
C TYR A 668 -20.64 -0.30 0.57
N PRO A 669 -20.14 -1.47 1.00
CA PRO A 669 -18.99 -1.56 1.89
C PRO A 669 -17.69 -1.31 1.14
N VAL A 670 -16.86 -0.37 1.60
CA VAL A 670 -15.65 0.08 0.91
C VAL A 670 -14.44 0.27 1.82
N GLY A 671 -13.26 0.30 1.21
CA GLY A 671 -12.00 0.61 1.86
C GLY A 671 -11.49 -0.51 2.77
N GLU A 672 -10.64 -0.15 3.71
CA GLU A 672 -9.94 -1.11 4.55
C GLU A 672 -10.87 -1.81 5.53
N GLY A 673 -11.85 -1.09 6.09
CA GLY A 673 -12.84 -1.65 7.02
C GLY A 673 -13.71 -2.75 6.43
N ALA A 674 -13.99 -2.68 5.12
CA ALA A 674 -14.70 -3.72 4.39
C ALA A 674 -13.81 -4.89 3.95
N GLY A 675 -12.48 -4.76 4.09
CA GLY A 675 -11.51 -5.78 3.68
C GLY A 675 -11.00 -5.68 2.23
N TYR A 676 -11.27 -4.58 1.52
CA TYR A 676 -10.92 -4.41 0.09
C TYR A 676 -9.70 -3.51 -0.18
N ALA A 677 -9.15 -2.85 0.84
CA ALA A 677 -7.97 -2.00 0.73
C ALA A 677 -6.98 -2.24 1.89
N GLY A 678 -5.75 -1.71 1.76
CA GLY A 678 -4.70 -1.86 2.78
C GLY A 678 -3.71 -0.70 2.80
N GLY A 679 -4.19 0.51 2.55
CA GLY A 679 -3.39 1.74 2.48
C GLY A 679 -4.12 2.89 1.79
N ILE A 680 -3.61 4.10 1.96
CA ILE A 680 -4.24 5.37 1.53
C ILE A 680 -4.68 5.32 0.05
N ILE A 681 -3.74 5.01 -0.86
CA ILE A 681 -4.03 4.99 -2.30
C ILE A 681 -5.04 3.88 -2.64
N SER A 682 -4.89 2.68 -2.11
CA SER A 682 -5.84 1.60 -2.39
C SER A 682 -7.24 1.90 -1.87
N ALA A 683 -7.36 2.55 -0.70
CA ALA A 683 -8.65 2.92 -0.14
C ALA A 683 -9.30 4.05 -0.96
N ALA A 684 -8.53 5.06 -1.37
CA ALA A 684 -9.01 6.13 -2.25
C ALA A 684 -9.49 5.58 -3.61
N VAL A 685 -8.73 4.67 -4.23
CA VAL A 685 -9.14 4.01 -5.48
C VAL A 685 -10.43 3.19 -5.28
N ASP A 686 -10.54 2.44 -4.18
CA ASP A 686 -11.74 1.67 -3.87
C ASP A 686 -12.98 2.57 -3.70
N GLY A 687 -12.83 3.66 -2.97
CA GLY A 687 -13.88 4.67 -2.79
C GLY A 687 -14.30 5.34 -4.09
N MET A 688 -13.33 5.69 -4.95
CA MET A 688 -13.57 6.26 -6.27
C MET A 688 -14.41 5.31 -7.14
N HIS A 689 -14.03 4.02 -7.22
CA HIS A 689 -14.80 3.04 -8.00
C HIS A 689 -16.21 2.83 -7.44
N ALA A 690 -16.37 2.77 -6.11
CA ALA A 690 -17.69 2.68 -5.50
C ALA A 690 -18.56 3.89 -5.81
N GLY A 691 -17.99 5.11 -5.78
CA GLY A 691 -18.69 6.33 -6.17
C GLY A 691 -19.23 6.27 -7.60
N PHE A 692 -18.42 5.80 -8.56
CA PHE A 692 -18.89 5.60 -9.94
C PHE A 692 -19.96 4.51 -10.06
N ALA A 693 -19.82 3.40 -9.32
CA ALA A 693 -20.79 2.31 -9.35
C ALA A 693 -22.16 2.74 -8.78
N VAL A 694 -22.16 3.49 -7.68
CA VAL A 694 -23.36 4.08 -7.09
C VAL A 694 -23.97 5.12 -8.04
N ALA A 695 -23.16 5.99 -8.64
CA ALA A 695 -23.66 6.94 -9.64
C ALA A 695 -24.30 6.25 -10.85
N LYS A 696 -23.77 5.11 -11.28
CA LYS A 696 -24.34 4.27 -12.36
C LYS A 696 -25.67 3.64 -11.96
N LYS A 697 -25.79 3.15 -10.72
CA LYS A 697 -27.04 2.61 -10.15
C LYS A 697 -28.18 3.63 -10.19
N PHE A 698 -27.89 4.89 -9.89
CA PHE A 698 -28.86 5.99 -9.86
C PHE A 698 -28.95 6.80 -11.16
N SER A 699 -28.43 6.25 -12.27
CA SER A 699 -28.49 6.90 -13.60
C SER A 699 -27.88 8.31 -13.67
N LEU A 700 -27.00 8.66 -12.72
CA LEU A 700 -26.20 9.89 -12.78
C LEU A 700 -25.06 9.76 -13.81
N PHE A 701 -24.65 8.52 -14.07
CA PHE A 701 -23.55 8.21 -14.97
C PHE A 701 -23.84 6.94 -15.78
N HIS A 702 -23.75 7.04 -17.10
CA HIS A 702 -24.09 5.94 -18.02
C HIS A 702 -22.86 5.30 -18.69
N GLY A 703 -21.66 5.79 -18.40
CA GLY A 703 -20.42 5.23 -18.94
C GLY A 703 -19.85 4.10 -18.06
N ASP A 704 -18.69 3.59 -18.46
CA ASP A 704 -17.83 2.84 -17.55
C ASP A 704 -16.76 3.76 -16.96
N VAL A 705 -16.18 3.40 -15.83
CA VAL A 705 -15.08 4.17 -15.21
C VAL A 705 -13.97 4.46 -16.23
N GLU A 706 -13.76 3.53 -17.16
CA GLU A 706 -12.83 3.57 -18.28
C GLU A 706 -13.18 4.64 -19.33
N SER A 707 -14.47 4.96 -19.50
CA SER A 707 -14.88 6.05 -20.38
C SER A 707 -14.55 7.43 -19.81
N VAL A 708 -14.38 7.52 -18.49
CA VAL A 708 -14.02 8.74 -17.76
C VAL A 708 -12.49 8.81 -17.61
N LEU A 709 -11.86 7.75 -17.11
CA LEU A 709 -10.42 7.65 -16.92
C LEU A 709 -9.63 7.29 -18.19
N GLY A 710 -10.27 7.20 -19.35
CA GLY A 710 -9.68 6.81 -20.64
C GLY A 710 -9.63 5.30 -20.90
N LYS A 711 -9.92 4.89 -22.14
CA LYS A 711 -9.81 3.48 -22.57
C LYS A 711 -8.33 3.10 -22.65
N ALA A 712 -7.94 1.94 -22.11
CA ALA A 712 -6.79 1.27 -22.69
C ALA A 712 -7.19 0.85 -24.11
N GLN A 713 -6.43 1.26 -25.13
CA GLN A 713 -6.73 0.85 -26.49
C GLN A 713 -6.77 -0.68 -26.56
N ASN A 714 -7.87 -1.23 -27.08
CA ASN A 714 -8.05 -2.64 -27.35
C ASN A 714 -6.84 -3.15 -28.14
N VAL A 715 -5.97 -3.93 -27.51
CA VAL A 715 -5.18 -4.91 -28.25
C VAL A 715 -6.22 -5.90 -28.78
N GLY A 716 -6.45 -5.87 -30.09
CA GLY A 716 -7.55 -6.53 -30.77
C GLY A 716 -7.92 -7.89 -30.17
N VAL A 717 -9.21 -8.04 -29.87
CA VAL A 717 -9.82 -9.31 -29.49
C VAL A 717 -9.67 -10.27 -30.66
N VAL A 718 -8.72 -11.19 -30.57
CA VAL A 718 -8.76 -12.43 -31.36
C VAL A 718 -9.32 -13.49 -30.42
N LYS A 719 -10.54 -13.96 -30.74
CA LYS A 719 -11.13 -15.15 -30.12
C LYS A 719 -10.13 -16.32 -30.26
N TYR A 720 -9.80 -16.96 -29.15
CA TYR A 720 -9.27 -18.32 -29.12
C TYR A 720 -10.38 -19.24 -28.63
#